data_AF-A0A093E347-F1
#
_entry.id   AF-A0A093E347-F1
#
_cell.length_a   1.000
_cell.length_b   1.000
_cell.length_c   1.000
_cell.angle_alpha   90.00
_cell.angle_beta   90.00
_cell.angle_gamma   90.00
#
_symmetry.space_group_name_H-M   'P 1'
#
loop_
_entity.id
_entity.type
_entity.pdbx_description
1 polymer ?
#
loop_
_entity_poly.entity_id
_entity_poly.type
_entity_poly.pdbx_seq_one_letter_code
_entity_poly.pdbx_strand_id
1 'polypeptide(L)'
;SSEDNQAKREDDALAKWVADPANTAWMENPDEVIYDDVPRENSDSEPEEMIYDDVENGDDGGNSSLEYGWSSSEFESYEEQSDSECKNGIPSSFLRGNHKRHLSHDLTRLKEHYEKKMKDLMANTVGAVEIQQLKQKHELKMQKLMRAAKEGTKDGLEKTKAAVKKGRSFIRTKSFISQDHRSSCLEEELNLFIDVDCMHTEAIMTPMPEGLSQQQVVRRYILGSVVDSEKNYVDALKRILEQYEKPLSDMEPKLLSERKLKMVFYRIKEILQCHSMFQIALASRVSEWDSVEMIGDVFVASFSKSMVLDAYSEYVNNFSTAVAILKKTCATKPAFLDFLKQCQESSPDRITLYGLMMKPIQRFPQFILLLQDMLKNTNKGHPDRLPLQMALTELETLAEKLNERKRDADQRCEVKQIAKAMNERYLNKVRNSGSRYLIRTDDMVETVYNDKGEIIKTKERRLFMLNDVLMCATVNIRSSCESSGTVTTGQRYLLKWSVPLGQVEVIEYGSSEGQGDNCRFPPQHSAENVVINSKPNKLYMGPGQLYHDLQNLLHDLNVVGQISQLIGSLKGNYQNLNQSVAHDWTSGLQKLILKKEDEIRAADRCRIQLQLPGKQDKSGRPTFFTAVFNTFTPAIKQSWINNLQMAKLALAEDNLLGWFCVEDDGNQIKKEKHPLLVRHMPVMMAKQQEFKIECAAYNPEPYLPGETESDSCAMEHGFLWIGSCTNQMGQIAIVSFQSSGPKVIECFNVESRILCMVYIPEEEKLKEQNKTLDSENVLAKASNVPTICLGMEEGSISVYKSCQGSKKIRLQHFFTPEKSTVMSLTYMSQYLFAGLVNGNISIYTKAEDGTWNTEPQKIVKLGVLPVRSLLVMEETIWAACGGQIFIISTVTHSVE
;
A
#
# COMPACT_ATOMS: atom_id res chain seq x y z
N SER A 1 1.02 -22.47 30.90
CA SER A 1 -0.10 -22.03 30.03
C SER A 1 -0.09 -20.52 29.79
N SER A 2 1.07 -19.88 29.73
CA SER A 2 1.19 -18.42 29.57
C SER A 2 1.98 -17.98 28.33
N GLU A 3 2.43 -18.92 27.48
CA GLU A 3 3.25 -18.59 26.30
C GLU A 3 2.46 -18.61 24.97
N ASP A 4 1.33 -19.34 24.88
CA ASP A 4 0.50 -19.40 23.66
C ASP A 4 -0.33 -18.13 23.38
N ASN A 5 -0.40 -17.18 24.33
CA ASN A 5 -1.12 -15.93 24.15
C ASN A 5 -0.27 -14.79 23.58
N GLN A 6 1.03 -15.02 23.35
CA GLN A 6 1.93 -13.97 22.85
C GLN A 6 2.01 -13.95 21.32
N ALA A 7 1.85 -15.10 20.66
CA ALA A 7 1.86 -15.22 19.20
C ALA A 7 0.60 -14.65 18.49
N LYS A 8 -0.52 -14.49 19.20
CA LYS A 8 -1.75 -13.89 18.65
C LYS A 8 -1.79 -12.36 18.72
N ARG A 9 -0.81 -11.70 19.34
CA ARG A 9 -0.73 -10.22 19.39
C ARG A 9 -0.08 -9.60 18.16
N GLU A 10 0.60 -10.37 17.32
CA GLU A 10 1.32 -9.82 16.15
C GLU A 10 0.43 -9.61 14.90
N ASP A 11 -0.80 -10.13 14.91
CA ASP A 11 -1.77 -9.98 13.81
C ASP A 11 -2.97 -9.08 14.14
N ASP A 12 -2.87 -8.28 15.20
CA ASP A 12 -3.86 -7.24 15.46
C ASP A 12 -3.57 -6.02 14.57
N ALA A 13 -4.35 -5.86 13.50
CA ALA A 13 -4.24 -4.75 12.55
C ALA A 13 -4.31 -3.38 13.25
N LEU A 14 -4.99 -3.30 14.39
CA LEU A 14 -5.07 -2.10 15.21
C LEU A 14 -3.78 -1.86 16.02
N ALA A 15 -3.13 -2.92 16.53
CA ALA A 15 -1.82 -2.80 17.18
C ALA A 15 -0.75 -2.34 16.19
N LYS A 16 -0.78 -2.86 14.95
CA LYS A 16 0.05 -2.37 13.83
C LYS A 16 -0.28 -0.93 13.45
N TRP A 17 -1.56 -0.53 13.46
CA TRP A 17 -1.98 0.84 13.18
C TRP A 17 -1.51 1.84 14.25
N VAL A 18 -1.68 1.52 15.54
CA VAL A 18 -1.24 2.37 16.67
C VAL A 18 0.28 2.40 16.80
N ALA A 19 0.98 1.30 16.50
CA ALA A 19 2.43 1.22 16.58
C ALA A 19 3.16 1.91 15.42
N ASP A 20 2.47 2.21 14.32
CA ASP A 20 3.03 2.98 13.21
C ASP A 20 3.16 4.47 13.60
N PRO A 21 4.38 5.00 13.71
CA PRO A 21 4.60 6.39 14.07
C PRO A 21 3.94 7.37 13.09
N ALA A 22 3.71 7.02 11.83
CA ALA A 22 3.00 7.91 10.90
C ALA A 22 1.51 8.09 11.27
N ASN A 23 0.90 7.08 11.91
CA ASN A 23 -0.49 7.11 12.34
C ASN A 23 -0.68 7.78 13.71
N THR A 24 0.40 7.95 14.48
CA THR A 24 0.39 8.57 15.82
C THR A 24 1.29 9.80 15.95
N ALA A 25 2.05 10.20 14.92
CA ALA A 25 2.93 11.37 14.94
C ALA A 25 2.18 12.70 15.14
N TRP A 26 0.89 12.76 14.85
CA TRP A 26 0.01 13.90 15.13
C TRP A 26 -0.67 13.80 16.52
N MET A 27 -0.48 12.68 17.23
CA MET A 27 -0.94 12.45 18.60
C MET A 27 0.16 12.71 19.65
N GLU A 28 1.36 13.20 19.26
CA GLU A 28 2.32 13.66 20.25
C GLU A 28 1.70 14.82 21.04
N ASN A 29 1.37 14.53 22.30
CA ASN A 29 0.66 15.33 23.30
C ASN A 29 -0.82 15.72 22.98
N PRO A 30 -1.82 14.91 23.38
CA PRO A 30 -3.20 15.39 23.51
C PRO A 30 -3.35 16.56 24.51
N ASP A 31 -2.34 16.73 25.39
CA ASP A 31 -2.25 17.81 26.37
C ASP A 31 -1.39 19.00 25.89
N GLU A 32 -0.91 19.02 24.62
CA GLU A 32 -0.24 20.20 24.08
C GLU A 32 -1.31 21.28 23.87
N VAL A 33 -1.49 22.12 24.88
CA VAL A 33 -2.27 23.35 24.77
C VAL A 33 -1.53 24.20 23.75
N ILE A 34 -2.02 24.18 22.52
CA ILE A 34 -1.47 24.88 21.33
C ILE A 34 -1.07 26.34 21.60
N TYR A 35 -1.58 26.92 22.68
CA TYR A 35 -1.50 28.33 22.98
C TYR A 35 -0.95 28.67 24.39
N ASP A 36 -0.45 27.71 25.16
CA ASP A 36 0.21 28.01 26.44
C ASP A 36 1.68 28.46 26.27
N ASP A 37 2.30 28.11 25.14
CA ASP A 37 3.69 28.46 24.81
C ASP A 37 3.85 29.82 24.10
N VAL A 38 2.79 30.63 24.00
CA VAL A 38 2.89 31.97 23.40
C VAL A 38 3.45 32.95 24.45
N PRO A 39 4.68 33.47 24.29
CA PRO A 39 5.24 34.42 25.25
C PRO A 39 4.35 35.67 25.30
N ARG A 40 3.98 36.12 26.51
CA ARG A 40 3.37 37.45 26.71
C ARG A 40 4.42 38.52 26.43
N GLU A 41 4.59 38.92 25.17
CA GLU A 41 5.29 40.17 24.85
C GLU A 41 4.30 41.33 25.00
N ASN A 42 4.46 42.09 26.07
CA ASN A 42 3.90 43.44 26.17
C ASN A 42 4.67 44.33 25.18
N SER A 43 4.06 44.72 24.06
CA SER A 43 4.54 45.87 23.30
C SER A 43 3.42 46.54 22.52
N ASP A 44 3.04 47.73 23.00
CA ASP A 44 2.30 48.74 22.26
C ASP A 44 3.10 49.16 21.03
N SER A 45 2.74 48.69 19.85
CA SER A 45 2.92 49.43 18.59
C SER A 45 2.08 48.77 17.50
N GLU A 46 1.02 49.45 17.06
CA GLU A 46 0.36 49.11 15.81
C GLU A 46 1.25 49.50 14.63
N PRO A 47 1.39 48.63 13.61
CA PRO A 47 1.64 49.07 12.26
C PRO A 47 0.37 48.86 11.41
N GLU A 48 -0.09 49.96 10.82
CA GLU A 48 -1.18 50.02 9.84
C GLU A 48 -1.01 48.94 8.74
N GLU A 49 -2.03 48.10 8.57
CA GLU A 49 -2.12 47.12 7.49
C GLU A 49 -2.28 47.83 6.13
N MET A 50 -1.22 47.86 5.34
CA MET A 50 -1.28 48.16 3.92
C MET A 50 -1.47 46.87 3.11
N ILE A 51 -2.68 46.81 2.54
CA ILE A 51 -3.28 45.82 1.64
C ILE A 51 -2.36 45.48 0.45
N TYR A 52 -2.14 44.19 0.19
CA TYR A 52 -2.07 43.65 -1.18
C TYR A 52 -2.75 42.29 -1.21
N ASP A 53 -3.99 42.29 -1.72
CA ASP A 53 -4.71 41.11 -2.17
C ASP A 53 -4.12 40.63 -3.51
N ASP A 54 -3.77 39.35 -3.59
CA ASP A 54 -3.50 38.65 -4.83
C ASP A 54 -4.80 38.61 -5.67
N VAL A 55 -4.83 39.35 -6.77
CA VAL A 55 -5.90 39.32 -7.77
C VAL A 55 -5.63 38.19 -8.75
N GLU A 56 -6.49 37.18 -8.72
CA GLU A 56 -6.64 36.19 -9.79
C GLU A 56 -7.67 36.73 -10.81
N ASN A 57 -7.30 36.62 -12.10
CA ASN A 57 -8.11 36.73 -13.32
C ASN A 57 -8.51 38.13 -13.85
N GLY A 58 -8.04 38.41 -15.07
CA GLY A 58 -8.52 39.47 -15.96
C GLY A 58 -8.08 39.22 -17.40
N ASP A 59 -8.84 38.41 -18.12
CA ASP A 59 -8.89 38.39 -19.59
C ASP A 59 -9.78 39.57 -20.03
N ASP A 60 -9.21 40.63 -20.60
CA ASP A 60 -9.74 41.37 -21.77
C ASP A 60 -8.91 42.63 -22.10
N GLY A 61 -8.67 42.85 -23.40
CA GLY A 61 -8.59 44.20 -23.98
C GLY A 61 -7.22 44.89 -24.20
N GLY A 62 -6.63 44.66 -25.38
CA GLY A 62 -6.47 45.74 -26.38
C GLY A 62 -5.31 46.76 -26.29
N ASN A 63 -4.37 46.62 -27.24
CA ASN A 63 -3.65 47.63 -28.01
C ASN A 63 -3.32 49.01 -27.38
N SER A 64 -2.03 49.30 -27.23
CA SER A 64 -1.42 50.52 -27.78
C SER A 64 0.10 50.43 -27.88
N SER A 65 0.62 50.86 -29.03
CA SER A 65 2.02 51.00 -29.44
C SER A 65 2.82 52.04 -28.66
N LEU A 66 4.12 51.80 -28.46
CA LEU A 66 5.30 52.64 -28.81
C LEU A 66 6.52 51.98 -28.13
N GLU A 67 7.44 51.36 -28.87
CA GLU A 67 8.63 51.97 -29.50
C GLU A 67 9.67 52.48 -28.49
N TYR A 68 10.78 51.73 -28.33
CA TYR A 68 12.18 52.14 -28.60
C TYR A 68 13.19 51.17 -27.97
N GLY A 69 14.22 50.76 -28.74
CA GLY A 69 15.60 50.64 -28.18
C GLY A 69 16.36 49.31 -28.27
N TRP A 70 16.67 48.81 -29.47
CA TRP A 70 18.01 48.40 -29.98
C TRP A 70 19.01 47.73 -28.99
N SER A 71 19.53 46.52 -29.26
CA SER A 71 20.64 46.25 -30.20
C SER A 71 20.85 44.73 -30.33
N SER A 72 20.71 44.10 -31.52
CA SER A 72 21.75 43.67 -32.50
C SER A 72 22.95 42.92 -31.91
N SER A 73 23.49 41.83 -32.47
CA SER A 73 23.53 41.24 -33.83
C SER A 73 23.93 39.74 -33.66
N GLU A 74 23.69 38.76 -34.53
CA GLU A 74 24.09 38.64 -35.95
C GLU A 74 23.09 37.77 -36.75
N PHE A 75 22.96 38.12 -38.02
CA PHE A 75 22.08 37.57 -39.05
C PHE A 75 22.94 37.37 -40.32
N GLU A 76 22.65 36.37 -41.14
CA GLU A 76 22.80 36.33 -42.61
C GLU A 76 22.01 35.08 -43.08
N SER A 77 20.73 35.19 -43.50
CA SER A 77 20.14 35.66 -44.79
C SER A 77 20.21 34.62 -45.92
N TYR A 78 19.09 33.94 -46.23
CA TYR A 78 18.13 34.15 -47.35
C TYR A 78 18.58 33.46 -48.66
N GLU A 79 17.75 32.83 -49.51
CA GLU A 79 16.39 33.07 -50.05
C GLU A 79 15.70 31.69 -50.31
N GLU A 80 14.41 31.38 -50.19
CA GLU A 80 13.08 31.98 -50.51
C GLU A 80 12.50 31.62 -51.91
N GLN A 81 11.18 31.34 -51.91
CA GLN A 81 10.16 31.27 -52.98
C GLN A 81 9.91 29.88 -53.60
N SER A 82 8.68 29.34 -53.72
CA SER A 82 7.28 29.84 -53.61
C SER A 82 6.35 28.63 -53.92
N ASP A 83 5.03 28.54 -53.73
CA ASP A 83 3.95 29.23 -53.01
C ASP A 83 2.68 28.35 -53.15
N SER A 84 1.60 28.77 -52.49
CA SER A 84 0.17 28.37 -52.57
C SER A 84 -0.31 27.36 -51.50
N GLU A 85 -1.36 27.59 -50.70
CA GLU A 85 -2.32 28.69 -50.61
C GLU A 85 -2.96 28.72 -49.20
N CYS A 86 -3.57 29.86 -48.89
CA CYS A 86 -3.94 30.42 -47.60
C CYS A 86 -5.36 30.01 -47.12
N LYS A 87 -5.60 29.89 -45.80
CA LYS A 87 -6.57 30.70 -45.00
C LYS A 87 -6.98 30.09 -43.62
N ASN A 88 -6.41 30.71 -42.59
CA ASN A 88 -6.85 31.06 -41.23
C ASN A 88 -8.18 30.54 -40.62
N GLY A 89 -8.11 30.21 -39.32
CA GLY A 89 -9.07 30.74 -38.32
C GLY A 89 -9.37 29.85 -37.10
N ILE A 90 -8.87 30.21 -35.92
CA ILE A 90 -9.31 29.82 -34.55
C ILE A 90 -9.10 31.08 -33.66
N PRO A 91 -9.74 31.33 -32.48
CA PRO A 91 -11.03 30.91 -31.85
C PRO A 91 -11.86 32.08 -31.26
N SER A 92 -13.06 31.80 -30.73
CA SER A 92 -13.48 32.30 -29.40
C SER A 92 -14.56 31.41 -28.74
N SER A 93 -14.55 31.44 -27.42
CA SER A 93 -15.33 30.71 -26.42
C SER A 93 -16.74 31.31 -26.21
N PHE A 94 -17.69 30.49 -25.72
CA PHE A 94 -18.42 30.68 -24.44
C PHE A 94 -19.70 29.80 -24.33
N LEU A 95 -19.86 29.22 -23.13
CA LEU A 95 -21.09 28.72 -22.47
C LEU A 95 -21.79 27.44 -23.01
N ARG A 96 -21.60 26.34 -22.27
CA ARG A 96 -22.63 25.62 -21.48
C ARG A 96 -22.18 24.17 -21.27
N GLY A 97 -21.50 23.91 -20.16
CA GLY A 97 -21.11 22.58 -19.73
C GLY A 97 -22.34 21.77 -19.32
N ASN A 98 -22.52 20.60 -19.93
CA ASN A 98 -23.51 19.60 -19.52
C ASN A 98 -22.78 18.25 -19.40
N HIS A 99 -22.72 17.73 -18.17
CA HIS A 99 -22.14 16.44 -17.77
C HIS A 99 -22.89 15.20 -18.32
N LYS A 100 -23.34 15.22 -19.58
CA LYS A 100 -23.99 14.08 -20.25
C LYS A 100 -23.12 13.36 -21.30
N ARG A 101 -21.90 13.84 -21.59
CA ARG A 101 -21.11 13.29 -22.71
C ARG A 101 -20.13 12.15 -22.35
N HIS A 102 -19.70 11.99 -21.09
CA HIS A 102 -18.82 10.88 -20.72
C HIS A 102 -19.51 9.51 -20.77
N LEU A 103 -20.77 9.43 -20.32
CA LEU A 103 -21.61 8.24 -20.50
C LEU A 103 -21.77 7.85 -21.99
N SER A 104 -21.78 8.84 -22.91
CA SER A 104 -21.94 8.54 -24.34
C SER A 104 -20.71 7.90 -24.94
N HIS A 105 -19.50 8.27 -24.51
CA HIS A 105 -18.26 7.71 -25.04
C HIS A 105 -18.03 6.29 -24.53
N ASP A 106 -18.35 6.01 -23.26
CA ASP A 106 -18.26 4.67 -22.68
C ASP A 106 -19.38 3.75 -23.21
N LEU A 107 -20.58 4.28 -23.47
CA LEU A 107 -21.64 3.54 -24.12
C LEU A 107 -21.30 3.23 -25.59
N THR A 108 -20.62 4.14 -26.29
CA THR A 108 -20.16 3.91 -27.68
C THR A 108 -19.05 2.86 -27.69
N ARG A 109 -18.13 2.91 -26.72
CA ARG A 109 -17.04 1.92 -26.57
C ARG A 109 -17.54 0.54 -26.15
N LEU A 110 -18.55 0.48 -25.28
CA LEU A 110 -19.24 -0.76 -24.88
C LEU A 110 -20.05 -1.33 -26.05
N LYS A 111 -20.70 -0.47 -26.85
CA LYS A 111 -21.43 -0.87 -28.04
C LYS A 111 -20.49 -1.40 -29.12
N GLU A 112 -19.34 -0.76 -29.35
CA GLU A 112 -18.30 -1.25 -30.27
C GLU A 112 -17.68 -2.56 -29.79
N HIS A 113 -17.43 -2.70 -28.48
CA HIS A 113 -16.94 -3.95 -27.90
C HIS A 113 -17.98 -5.07 -28.00
N TYR A 114 -19.27 -4.76 -27.78
CA TYR A 114 -20.37 -5.71 -27.96
C TYR A 114 -20.55 -6.10 -29.43
N GLU A 115 -20.51 -5.15 -30.36
CA GLU A 115 -20.61 -5.41 -31.79
C GLU A 115 -19.42 -6.23 -32.31
N LYS A 116 -18.21 -5.96 -31.81
CA LYS A 116 -16.99 -6.74 -32.11
C LYS A 116 -17.11 -8.16 -31.57
N LYS A 117 -17.50 -8.32 -30.30
CA LYS A 117 -17.69 -9.64 -29.67
C LYS A 117 -18.86 -10.42 -30.30
N MET A 118 -19.89 -9.73 -30.77
CA MET A 118 -21.03 -10.33 -31.47
C MET A 118 -20.66 -10.74 -32.91
N LYS A 119 -19.79 -9.97 -33.60
CA LYS A 119 -19.18 -10.36 -34.87
C LYS A 119 -18.29 -11.60 -34.72
N ASP A 120 -17.46 -11.64 -33.68
CA ASP A 120 -16.58 -12.78 -33.39
C ASP A 120 -17.40 -14.03 -33.01
N LEU A 121 -18.56 -13.87 -32.38
CA LEU A 121 -19.47 -14.96 -32.05
C LEU A 121 -20.31 -15.42 -33.26
N MET A 122 -20.65 -14.52 -34.19
CA MET A 122 -21.33 -14.85 -35.46
C MET A 122 -20.40 -15.54 -36.47
N ALA A 123 -19.08 -15.35 -36.34
CA ALA A 123 -18.09 -16.03 -37.18
C ALA A 123 -17.93 -17.53 -36.86
N ASN A 124 -18.44 -17.99 -35.70
CA ASN A 124 -18.44 -19.39 -35.30
C ASN A 124 -19.85 -19.99 -35.45
N THR A 125 -20.02 -20.92 -36.39
CA THR A 125 -21.29 -21.52 -36.85
C THR A 125 -22.10 -22.29 -35.78
N VAL A 126 -21.69 -22.27 -34.51
CA VAL A 126 -22.29 -23.02 -33.39
C VAL A 126 -23.09 -22.13 -32.43
N GLY A 127 -23.02 -20.79 -32.56
CA GLY A 127 -23.52 -19.86 -31.54
C GLY A 127 -25.04 -19.69 -31.41
N ALA A 128 -25.88 -20.19 -32.32
CA ALA A 128 -27.32 -19.84 -32.32
C ALA A 128 -28.08 -20.35 -31.08
N VAL A 129 -27.73 -21.55 -30.58
CA VAL A 129 -28.40 -22.16 -29.41
C VAL A 129 -27.89 -21.58 -28.10
N GLU A 130 -26.59 -21.32 -28.01
CA GLU A 130 -25.98 -20.71 -26.81
C GLU A 130 -26.41 -19.25 -26.63
N ILE A 131 -26.60 -18.50 -27.73
CA ILE A 131 -27.10 -17.11 -27.70
C ILE A 131 -28.54 -17.05 -27.14
N GLN A 132 -29.39 -18.02 -27.49
CA GLN A 132 -30.78 -18.05 -27.03
C GLN A 132 -30.90 -18.47 -25.56
N GLN A 133 -30.05 -19.39 -25.10
CA GLN A 133 -29.98 -19.78 -23.68
C GLN A 133 -29.40 -18.67 -22.79
N LEU A 134 -28.39 -17.93 -23.26
CA LEU A 134 -27.83 -16.80 -22.51
C LEU A 134 -28.81 -15.63 -22.42
N LYS A 135 -29.56 -15.33 -23.49
CA LYS A 135 -30.63 -14.31 -23.44
C LYS A 135 -31.72 -14.68 -22.43
N GLN A 136 -32.22 -15.93 -22.46
CA GLN A 136 -33.23 -16.38 -21.50
C GLN A 136 -32.72 -16.40 -20.05
N LYS A 137 -31.46 -16.82 -19.82
CA LYS A 137 -30.85 -16.83 -18.49
C LYS A 137 -30.65 -15.42 -17.95
N HIS A 138 -30.30 -14.46 -18.80
CA HIS A 138 -30.15 -13.06 -18.43
C HIS A 138 -31.50 -12.39 -18.15
N GLU A 139 -32.52 -12.66 -18.96
CA GLU A 139 -33.88 -12.15 -18.76
C GLU A 139 -34.52 -12.68 -17.47
N LEU A 140 -34.31 -13.97 -17.15
CA LEU A 140 -34.76 -14.57 -15.90
C LEU A 140 -34.02 -13.99 -14.67
N LYS A 141 -32.72 -13.70 -14.79
CA LYS A 141 -31.94 -13.02 -13.75
C LYS A 141 -32.43 -11.58 -13.55
N MET A 142 -32.68 -10.85 -14.64
CA MET A 142 -33.17 -9.47 -14.60
C MET A 142 -34.59 -9.38 -14.02
N GLN A 143 -35.47 -10.34 -14.31
CA GLN A 143 -36.78 -10.46 -13.67
C GLN A 143 -36.68 -10.79 -12.17
N LYS A 144 -35.76 -11.68 -11.75
CA LYS A 144 -35.51 -11.97 -10.32
C LYS A 144 -34.97 -10.74 -9.59
N LEU A 145 -34.08 -9.98 -10.22
CA LEU A 145 -33.48 -8.78 -9.64
C LEU A 145 -34.50 -7.62 -9.56
N MET A 146 -35.34 -7.44 -10.60
CA MET A 146 -36.47 -6.50 -10.54
C MET A 146 -37.51 -6.88 -9.48
N ARG A 147 -37.74 -8.19 -9.27
CA ARG A 147 -38.66 -8.69 -8.25
C ARG A 147 -38.10 -8.47 -6.84
N ALA A 148 -36.82 -8.77 -6.62
CA ALA A 148 -36.12 -8.49 -5.37
C ALA A 148 -36.03 -6.98 -5.06
N ALA A 149 -35.81 -6.13 -6.07
CA ALA A 149 -35.85 -4.68 -5.92
C ALA A 149 -37.26 -4.15 -5.60
N LYS A 150 -38.32 -4.75 -6.17
CA LYS A 150 -39.73 -4.43 -5.84
C LYS A 150 -40.17 -4.93 -4.47
N GLU A 151 -39.68 -6.09 -4.02
CA GLU A 151 -40.07 -6.71 -2.74
C GLU A 151 -39.26 -6.14 -1.57
N GLY A 152 -37.95 -5.90 -1.74
CA GLY A 152 -37.09 -5.28 -0.72
C GLY A 152 -37.42 -3.81 -0.42
N THR A 153 -37.96 -3.08 -1.41
CA THR A 153 -38.48 -1.72 -1.18
C THR A 153 -39.91 -1.71 -0.64
N LYS A 154 -40.69 -2.77 -0.79
CA LYS A 154 -42.10 -2.79 -0.36
C LYS A 154 -42.25 -2.93 1.16
N ASP A 155 -41.47 -3.80 1.80
CA ASP A 155 -41.50 -3.97 3.27
C ASP A 155 -40.92 -2.75 3.99
N GLY A 156 -39.81 -2.21 3.49
CA GLY A 156 -39.24 -0.95 3.97
C GLY A 156 -40.20 0.23 3.78
N LEU A 157 -40.80 0.39 2.60
CA LEU A 157 -41.75 1.47 2.31
C LEU A 157 -43.07 1.32 3.08
N GLU A 158 -43.56 0.10 3.34
CA GLU A 158 -44.75 -0.13 4.18
C GLU A 158 -44.47 0.14 5.66
N LYS A 159 -43.29 -0.24 6.18
CA LYS A 159 -42.84 0.11 7.54
C LYS A 159 -42.64 1.63 7.69
N THR A 160 -42.04 2.31 6.70
CA THR A 160 -41.93 3.76 6.66
C THR A 160 -43.30 4.43 6.52
N LYS A 161 -44.23 3.91 5.69
CA LYS A 161 -45.61 4.39 5.60
C LYS A 161 -46.39 4.20 6.89
N ALA A 162 -46.18 3.09 7.60
CA ALA A 162 -46.82 2.81 8.89
C ALA A 162 -46.29 3.73 9.99
N ALA A 163 -44.98 4.04 9.99
CA ALA A 163 -44.38 5.03 10.89
C ALA A 163 -44.87 6.46 10.61
N VAL A 164 -44.99 6.83 9.33
CA VAL A 164 -45.53 8.13 8.89
C VAL A 164 -47.03 8.24 9.21
N LYS A 165 -47.83 7.18 9.01
CA LYS A 165 -49.26 7.13 9.39
C LYS A 165 -49.47 7.13 10.91
N LYS A 166 -48.50 6.69 11.71
CA LYS A 166 -48.50 6.82 13.19
C LYS A 166 -48.05 8.21 13.68
N GLY A 167 -47.91 9.20 12.79
CA GLY A 167 -47.69 10.60 13.15
C GLY A 167 -46.27 10.96 13.59
N ARG A 168 -45.27 10.10 13.37
CA ARG A 168 -43.87 10.36 13.70
C ARG A 168 -43.04 10.58 12.42
N SER A 169 -43.07 11.79 11.85
CA SER A 169 -42.09 12.19 10.84
C SER A 169 -40.83 12.72 11.55
N PHE A 170 -39.74 11.97 11.52
CA PHE A 170 -38.48 12.34 12.19
C PHE A 170 -37.54 13.19 11.32
N ILE A 171 -37.91 13.44 10.06
CA ILE A 171 -37.12 14.17 9.07
C ILE A 171 -37.94 15.37 8.60
N ARG A 172 -37.45 16.58 8.88
CA ARG A 172 -37.91 17.82 8.23
C ARG A 172 -36.81 18.32 7.30
N THR A 173 -37.12 18.45 6.02
CA THR A 173 -36.28 19.17 5.07
C THR A 173 -36.57 20.67 5.21
N LYS A 174 -35.55 21.46 5.54
CA LYS A 174 -35.67 22.93 5.54
C LYS A 174 -35.38 23.44 4.12
N SER A 175 -36.41 23.96 3.45
CA SER A 175 -36.26 24.79 2.24
C SER A 175 -36.20 26.25 2.69
N PHE A 176 -35.01 26.75 3.03
CA PHE A 176 -34.80 28.20 3.20
C PHE A 176 -34.45 28.82 1.86
N ILE A 177 -35.47 29.27 1.13
CA ILE A 177 -35.32 30.44 0.26
C ILE A 177 -35.70 31.62 1.15
N SER A 178 -34.72 32.19 1.82
CA SER A 178 -34.85 33.50 2.44
C SER A 178 -34.86 34.52 1.32
N GLN A 179 -36.02 35.13 1.07
CA GLN A 179 -36.13 36.37 0.32
C GLN A 179 -35.47 37.47 1.18
N ASP A 180 -34.15 37.63 1.07
CA ASP A 180 -33.44 38.92 1.18
C ASP A 180 -31.93 38.67 1.08
N HIS A 181 -31.26 39.53 0.30
CA HIS A 181 -29.86 39.44 -0.21
C HIS A 181 -29.65 38.69 -1.55
N ARG A 182 -30.21 39.27 -2.62
CA ARG A 182 -29.71 39.12 -3.99
C ARG A 182 -28.33 39.81 -4.14
N SER A 183 -27.23 39.08 -3.95
CA SER A 183 -25.93 39.37 -4.61
C SER A 183 -24.84 38.37 -4.19
N SER A 184 -24.82 37.19 -4.82
CA SER A 184 -23.60 36.41 -5.14
C SER A 184 -24.04 35.07 -5.74
N CYS A 185 -24.26 35.04 -7.05
CA CYS A 185 -24.78 33.87 -7.76
C CYS A 185 -23.68 33.27 -8.63
N LEU A 186 -22.64 32.66 -8.04
CA LEU A 186 -21.67 31.80 -8.75
C LEU A 186 -21.01 30.66 -7.93
N GLU A 187 -21.31 30.45 -6.64
CA GLU A 187 -20.66 29.37 -5.84
C GLU A 187 -21.58 28.23 -5.35
N GLU A 188 -22.89 28.28 -5.59
CA GLU A 188 -23.84 27.31 -5.00
C GLU A 188 -23.95 25.94 -5.72
N GLU A 189 -23.30 25.72 -6.87
CA GLU A 189 -23.44 24.44 -7.61
C GLU A 189 -22.64 23.25 -7.02
N LEU A 190 -21.81 23.45 -5.99
CA LEU A 190 -21.00 22.37 -5.38
C LEU A 190 -21.53 21.82 -4.04
N ASN A 191 -22.58 22.40 -3.45
CA ASN A 191 -23.14 21.96 -2.16
C ASN A 191 -24.53 21.32 -2.34
N LEU A 192 -24.60 20.19 -3.02
CA LEU A 192 -25.80 19.32 -3.05
C LEU A 192 -25.93 18.48 -1.76
N PHE A 193 -25.81 19.11 -0.60
CA PHE A 193 -26.01 18.45 0.69
C PHE A 193 -27.34 18.92 1.29
N ILE A 194 -28.27 17.99 1.49
CA ILE A 194 -29.58 18.28 2.08
C ILE A 194 -29.39 18.34 3.59
N ASP A 195 -29.50 19.54 4.16
CA ASP A 195 -29.58 19.74 5.60
C ASP A 195 -30.88 19.12 6.12
N VAL A 196 -30.73 18.02 6.86
CA VAL A 196 -31.86 17.28 7.45
C VAL A 196 -31.93 17.64 8.93
N ASP A 197 -32.95 18.40 9.30
CA ASP A 197 -33.22 18.71 10.70
C ASP A 197 -33.75 17.43 11.37
N CYS A 198 -32.86 16.77 12.09
CA CYS A 198 -33.09 15.51 12.79
C CYS A 198 -33.66 15.82 14.17
N MET A 199 -34.92 15.49 14.43
CA MET A 199 -35.50 15.64 15.78
C MET A 199 -34.78 14.68 16.75
N HIS A 200 -34.10 15.22 17.78
CA HIS A 200 -33.34 14.44 18.76
C HIS A 200 -34.22 13.44 19.50
N THR A 201 -34.03 12.16 19.19
CA THR A 201 -34.55 11.07 20.02
C THR A 201 -33.38 10.58 20.86
N GLU A 202 -33.38 10.86 22.16
CA GLU A 202 -32.34 10.36 23.04
C GLU A 202 -32.43 8.85 23.14
N ALA A 203 -31.34 8.16 22.79
CA ALA A 203 -31.17 6.74 23.06
C ALA A 203 -30.93 6.58 24.57
N ILE A 204 -31.97 6.21 25.31
CA ILE A 204 -31.88 5.95 26.75
C ILE A 204 -32.05 4.45 26.98
N MET A 205 -31.06 3.83 27.61
CA MET A 205 -31.13 2.42 27.99
C MET A 205 -32.32 2.21 28.93
N THR A 206 -33.15 1.20 28.65
CA THR A 206 -34.21 0.79 29.58
C THR A 206 -33.61 0.28 30.90
N PRO A 207 -34.33 0.31 32.03
CA PRO A 207 -33.90 -0.36 33.25
C PRO A 207 -33.56 -1.82 32.96
N MET A 208 -32.51 -2.36 33.59
CA MET A 208 -32.06 -3.72 33.33
C MET A 208 -33.15 -4.73 33.72
N PRO A 209 -33.61 -5.59 32.79
CA PRO A 209 -34.54 -6.66 33.11
C PRO A 209 -33.97 -7.66 34.13
N GLU A 210 -34.86 -8.25 34.94
CA GLU A 210 -34.50 -9.34 35.86
C GLU A 210 -34.33 -10.67 35.09
N GLY A 211 -33.41 -11.53 35.53
CA GLY A 211 -33.21 -12.87 34.97
C GLY A 211 -32.29 -12.98 33.75
N LEU A 212 -31.54 -11.92 33.42
CA LEU A 212 -30.53 -11.95 32.35
C LEU A 212 -29.34 -12.84 32.71
N SER A 213 -28.78 -13.52 31.71
CA SER A 213 -27.50 -14.22 31.84
C SER A 213 -26.34 -13.22 32.03
N GLN A 214 -25.24 -13.66 32.65
CA GLN A 214 -24.03 -12.83 32.82
C GLN A 214 -23.55 -12.25 31.49
N GLN A 215 -23.65 -13.03 30.40
CA GLN A 215 -23.26 -12.59 29.07
C GLN A 215 -24.19 -11.49 28.54
N GLN A 216 -25.50 -11.63 28.67
CA GLN A 216 -26.47 -10.58 28.29
C GLN A 216 -26.26 -9.28 29.07
N VAL A 217 -25.90 -9.39 30.35
CA VAL A 217 -25.55 -8.23 31.18
C VAL A 217 -24.30 -7.52 30.62
N VAL A 218 -23.24 -8.25 30.28
CA VAL A 218 -22.03 -7.66 29.67
C VAL A 218 -22.35 -7.03 28.31
N ARG A 219 -23.09 -7.73 27.45
CA ARG A 219 -23.57 -7.21 26.15
C ARG A 219 -24.31 -5.88 26.33
N ARG A 220 -25.18 -5.78 27.34
CA ARG A 220 -25.95 -4.58 27.67
C ARG A 220 -25.05 -3.43 28.13
N TYR A 221 -24.04 -3.69 28.95
CA TYR A 221 -23.07 -2.67 29.36
C TYR A 221 -22.26 -2.13 28.17
N ILE A 222 -21.84 -3.01 27.26
CA ILE A 222 -21.12 -2.60 26.04
C ILE A 222 -22.01 -1.72 25.17
N LEU A 223 -23.29 -2.08 24.98
CA LEU A 223 -24.25 -1.23 24.29
C LEU A 223 -24.44 0.12 24.97
N GLY A 224 -24.54 0.15 26.31
CA GLY A 224 -24.58 1.39 27.09
C GLY A 224 -23.38 2.28 26.79
N SER A 225 -22.17 1.72 26.80
CA SER A 225 -20.94 2.44 26.42
C SER A 225 -20.97 2.97 24.98
N VAL A 226 -21.54 2.22 24.03
CA VAL A 226 -21.74 2.70 22.64
C VAL A 226 -22.66 3.90 22.62
N VAL A 227 -23.80 3.83 23.31
CA VAL A 227 -24.81 4.90 23.38
C VAL A 227 -24.24 6.16 24.03
N ASP A 228 -23.61 6.01 25.19
CA ASP A 228 -23.05 7.15 25.94
C ASP A 228 -21.90 7.79 25.17
N SER A 229 -21.01 6.98 24.58
CA SER A 229 -19.91 7.51 23.77
C SER A 229 -20.41 8.22 22.50
N GLU A 230 -21.48 7.74 21.88
CA GLU A 230 -22.08 8.40 20.71
C GLU A 230 -22.75 9.72 21.07
N LYS A 231 -23.49 9.76 22.18
CA LYS A 231 -24.06 11.00 22.71
C LYS A 231 -22.96 12.04 22.96
N ASN A 232 -21.91 11.66 23.70
CA ASN A 232 -20.79 12.54 23.99
C ASN A 232 -20.06 13.02 22.72
N TYR A 233 -19.96 12.16 21.70
CA TYR A 233 -19.34 12.51 20.42
C TYR A 233 -20.17 13.52 19.63
N VAL A 234 -21.48 13.27 19.49
CA VAL A 234 -22.42 14.19 18.82
C VAL A 234 -22.48 15.53 19.53
N ASP A 235 -22.53 15.54 20.86
CA ASP A 235 -22.57 16.78 21.65
C ASP A 235 -21.25 17.57 21.52
N ALA A 236 -20.11 16.89 21.42
CA ALA A 236 -18.84 17.55 21.13
C ALA A 236 -18.80 18.18 19.74
N LEU A 237 -19.34 17.52 18.71
CA LEU A 237 -19.46 18.08 17.36
C LEU A 237 -20.38 19.31 17.33
N LYS A 238 -21.54 19.24 17.98
CA LYS A 238 -22.43 20.41 18.14
C LYS A 238 -21.72 21.55 18.86
N ARG A 239 -20.94 21.25 19.89
CA ARG A 239 -20.16 22.25 20.63
C ARG A 239 -19.19 23.01 19.74
N ILE A 240 -18.49 22.33 18.83
CA ILE A 240 -17.61 22.96 17.85
C ILE A 240 -18.39 23.99 17.02
N LEU A 241 -19.58 23.63 16.54
CA LEU A 241 -20.39 24.51 15.70
C LEU A 241 -21.02 25.67 16.49
N GLU A 242 -21.59 25.38 17.66
CA GLU A 242 -22.41 26.31 18.43
C GLU A 242 -21.60 27.25 19.32
N GLN A 243 -20.48 26.77 19.90
CA GLN A 243 -19.66 27.54 20.84
C GLN A 243 -18.40 28.14 20.19
N TYR A 244 -17.97 27.63 19.03
CA TYR A 244 -16.79 28.15 18.34
C TYR A 244 -17.13 28.73 16.95
N GLU A 245 -17.62 27.93 16.00
CA GLU A 245 -17.84 28.42 14.61
C GLU A 245 -18.83 29.59 14.57
N LYS A 246 -19.99 29.45 15.20
CA LYS A 246 -21.04 30.47 15.17
C LYS A 246 -20.62 31.77 15.85
N PRO A 247 -20.08 31.78 17.09
CA PRO A 247 -19.58 33.01 17.70
C PRO A 247 -18.45 33.66 16.88
N LEU A 248 -17.52 32.88 16.34
CA LEU A 248 -16.45 33.43 15.49
C LEU A 248 -16.96 34.03 14.17
N SER A 249 -18.10 33.54 13.67
CA SER A 249 -18.79 34.11 12.51
C SER A 249 -19.54 35.40 12.84
N ASP A 250 -20.19 35.45 14.00
CA ASP A 250 -21.10 36.53 14.40
C ASP A 250 -20.37 37.71 15.10
N MET A 251 -19.13 37.53 15.55
CA MET A 251 -18.35 38.57 16.23
C MET A 251 -17.90 39.70 15.29
N GLU A 252 -18.05 40.94 15.77
CA GLU A 252 -17.47 42.15 15.17
C GLU A 252 -16.56 42.87 16.19
N PRO A 253 -15.28 43.12 15.88
CA PRO A 253 -14.58 42.81 14.63
C PRO A 253 -14.31 41.30 14.45
N LYS A 254 -14.28 40.84 13.20
CA LYS A 254 -14.04 39.42 12.87
C LYS A 254 -12.63 38.98 13.28
N LEU A 255 -12.55 38.01 14.20
CA LEU A 255 -11.27 37.44 14.65
C LEU A 255 -10.60 36.59 13.55
N LEU A 256 -11.40 35.88 12.76
CA LEU A 256 -11.00 35.11 11.59
C LEU A 256 -11.70 35.62 10.33
N SER A 257 -11.01 35.61 9.18
CA SER A 257 -11.68 35.84 7.90
C SER A 257 -12.59 34.67 7.57
N GLU A 258 -13.64 34.91 6.78
CA GLU A 258 -14.63 33.88 6.43
C GLU A 258 -13.99 32.67 5.73
N ARG A 259 -12.97 32.91 4.87
CA ARG A 259 -12.18 31.84 4.25
C ARG A 259 -11.46 30.98 5.28
N LYS A 260 -10.79 31.60 6.27
CA LYS A 260 -10.09 30.89 7.36
C LYS A 260 -11.08 30.12 8.25
N LEU A 261 -12.23 30.72 8.54
CA LEU A 261 -13.30 30.08 9.31
C LEU A 261 -13.79 28.80 8.62
N LYS A 262 -14.14 28.88 7.34
CA LYS A 262 -14.56 27.72 6.52
C LYS A 262 -13.49 26.64 6.46
N MET A 263 -12.20 27.02 6.37
CA MET A 263 -11.09 26.06 6.40
C MET A 263 -10.91 25.39 7.77
N VAL A 264 -11.07 26.11 8.88
CA VAL A 264 -10.90 25.54 10.22
C VAL A 264 -11.98 24.50 10.53
N PHE A 265 -13.23 24.79 10.18
CA PHE A 265 -14.39 23.93 10.50
C PHE A 265 -14.88 23.08 9.32
N TYR A 266 -14.02 22.87 8.31
CA TYR A 266 -14.35 22.15 7.09
C TYR A 266 -14.89 20.75 7.38
N ARG A 267 -16.03 20.37 6.78
CA ARG A 267 -16.70 19.05 6.89
C ARG A 267 -17.25 18.61 8.26
N ILE A 268 -17.20 19.45 9.29
CA ILE A 268 -17.76 19.09 10.62
C ILE A 268 -19.27 18.87 10.57
N LYS A 269 -20.02 19.67 9.79
CA LYS A 269 -21.48 19.59 9.68
C LYS A 269 -21.93 18.28 9.05
N GLU A 270 -21.23 17.83 8.01
CA GLU A 270 -21.48 16.58 7.31
C GLU A 270 -21.21 15.35 8.20
N ILE A 271 -20.13 15.40 8.98
CA ILE A 271 -19.82 14.38 9.99
C ILE A 271 -20.93 14.36 11.06
N LEU A 272 -21.33 15.51 11.58
CA LEU A 272 -22.43 15.62 12.55
C LEU A 272 -23.73 15.03 11.99
N GLN A 273 -24.05 15.24 10.71
CA GLN A 273 -25.24 14.66 10.09
C GLN A 273 -25.16 13.13 10.00
N CYS A 274 -24.01 12.57 9.63
CA CYS A 274 -23.82 11.11 9.60
C CYS A 274 -24.11 10.49 10.97
N HIS A 275 -23.58 11.11 12.03
CA HIS A 275 -23.72 10.65 13.40
C HIS A 275 -25.11 10.95 14.00
N SER A 276 -25.77 12.03 13.57
CA SER A 276 -27.17 12.29 13.94
C SER A 276 -28.11 11.21 13.38
N MET A 277 -27.87 10.77 12.14
CA MET A 277 -28.62 9.66 11.54
C MET A 277 -28.35 8.33 12.24
N PHE A 278 -27.09 8.07 12.60
CA PHE A 278 -26.73 6.89 13.40
C PHE A 278 -27.39 6.93 14.78
N GLN A 279 -27.42 8.08 15.45
CA GLN A 279 -28.07 8.26 16.76
C GLN A 279 -29.57 7.94 16.70
N ILE A 280 -30.28 8.33 15.62
CA ILE A 280 -31.69 7.96 15.41
C ILE A 280 -31.84 6.44 15.29
N ALA A 281 -31.00 5.80 14.47
CA ALA A 281 -31.04 4.34 14.30
C ALA A 281 -30.72 3.60 15.60
N LEU A 282 -29.73 4.10 16.35
CA LEU A 282 -29.33 3.59 17.65
C LEU A 282 -30.45 3.74 18.68
N ALA A 283 -31.13 4.88 18.75
CA ALA A 283 -32.26 5.09 19.64
C ALA A 283 -33.42 4.11 19.35
N SER A 284 -33.71 3.87 18.06
CA SER A 284 -34.68 2.85 17.66
C SER A 284 -34.29 1.47 18.18
N ARG A 285 -33.02 1.06 17.99
CA ARG A 285 -32.55 -0.26 18.42
C ARG A 285 -32.55 -0.44 19.94
N VAL A 286 -32.13 0.59 20.67
CA VAL A 286 -32.10 0.57 22.15
C VAL A 286 -33.51 0.38 22.72
N SER A 287 -34.54 0.95 22.08
CA SER A 287 -35.93 0.83 22.54
C SER A 287 -36.50 -0.60 22.48
N GLU A 288 -35.93 -1.45 21.63
CA GLU A 288 -36.35 -2.84 21.42
C GLU A 288 -35.25 -3.87 21.77
N TRP A 289 -34.16 -3.41 22.41
CA TRP A 289 -32.97 -4.22 22.66
C TRP A 289 -33.26 -5.53 23.38
N ASP A 290 -34.11 -5.48 24.41
CA ASP A 290 -34.48 -6.64 25.23
C ASP A 290 -35.21 -7.76 24.46
N SER A 291 -35.64 -7.47 23.23
CA SER A 291 -36.29 -8.45 22.34
C SER A 291 -35.44 -8.89 21.15
N VAL A 292 -34.56 -8.00 20.65
CA VAL A 292 -33.78 -8.24 19.43
C VAL A 292 -32.34 -8.66 19.74
N GLU A 293 -31.70 -8.02 20.73
CA GLU A 293 -30.30 -8.19 21.10
C GLU A 293 -29.28 -8.10 19.95
N MET A 294 -29.62 -7.40 18.86
CA MET A 294 -28.74 -7.18 17.71
C MET A 294 -28.28 -5.72 17.61
N ILE A 295 -27.07 -5.45 17.16
CA ILE A 295 -26.59 -4.09 16.87
C ILE A 295 -25.72 -4.01 15.62
N GLY A 296 -25.13 -5.13 15.16
CA GLY A 296 -24.18 -5.12 14.06
C GLY A 296 -24.77 -4.60 12.74
N ASP A 297 -26.04 -4.92 12.46
CA ASP A 297 -26.76 -4.45 11.29
C ASP A 297 -26.94 -2.92 11.25
N VAL A 298 -27.09 -2.26 12.41
CA VAL A 298 -27.19 -0.79 12.51
C VAL A 298 -25.86 -0.14 12.14
N PHE A 299 -24.74 -0.71 12.58
CA PHE A 299 -23.40 -0.23 12.22
C PHE A 299 -23.14 -0.39 10.71
N VAL A 300 -23.42 -1.56 10.14
CA VAL A 300 -23.30 -1.80 8.69
C VAL A 300 -24.14 -0.79 7.91
N ALA A 301 -25.42 -0.64 8.25
CA ALA A 301 -26.32 0.28 7.55
C ALA A 301 -25.90 1.76 7.65
N SER A 302 -25.15 2.13 8.69
CA SER A 302 -24.76 3.51 8.96
C SER A 302 -23.41 3.86 8.32
N PHE A 303 -22.42 2.97 8.41
CA PHE A 303 -21.03 3.28 8.05
C PHE A 303 -20.55 2.65 6.73
N SER A 304 -21.31 1.75 6.09
CA SER A 304 -20.98 1.21 4.75
C SER A 304 -21.28 2.17 3.59
N LYS A 305 -21.64 3.43 3.86
CA LYS A 305 -22.01 4.42 2.83
C LYS A 305 -20.78 5.24 2.40
N SER A 306 -20.59 5.41 1.08
CA SER A 306 -19.48 6.21 0.52
C SER A 306 -19.44 7.64 1.04
N MET A 307 -20.60 8.25 1.29
CA MET A 307 -20.72 9.61 1.83
C MET A 307 -19.99 9.80 3.16
N VAL A 308 -19.97 8.77 4.03
CA VAL A 308 -19.26 8.81 5.31
C VAL A 308 -17.75 8.87 5.05
N LEU A 309 -17.26 8.00 4.17
CA LEU A 309 -15.86 7.92 3.81
C LEU A 309 -15.36 9.24 3.19
N ASP A 310 -16.17 9.88 2.36
CA ASP A 310 -15.84 11.16 1.71
C ASP A 310 -15.78 12.31 2.72
N ALA A 311 -16.79 12.46 3.58
CA ALA A 311 -16.82 13.49 4.62
C ALA A 311 -15.62 13.38 5.58
N TYR A 312 -15.34 12.17 6.08
CA TYR A 312 -14.20 11.94 6.98
C TYR A 312 -12.85 12.11 6.28
N SER A 313 -12.71 11.65 5.02
CA SER A 313 -11.45 11.78 4.29
C SER A 313 -11.10 13.24 4.07
N GLU A 314 -12.07 14.06 3.70
CA GLU A 314 -11.87 15.48 3.48
C GLU A 314 -11.57 16.23 4.78
N TYR A 315 -12.23 15.86 5.88
CA TYR A 315 -11.92 16.38 7.21
C TYR A 315 -10.47 16.07 7.62
N VAL A 316 -10.08 14.80 7.57
CA VAL A 316 -8.74 14.33 7.98
C VAL A 316 -7.65 14.98 7.13
N ASN A 317 -7.85 15.11 5.82
CA ASN A 317 -6.90 15.75 4.91
C ASN A 317 -6.71 17.26 5.20
N ASN A 318 -7.76 17.92 5.68
CA ASN A 318 -7.71 19.35 6.02
C ASN A 318 -7.22 19.63 7.45
N PHE A 319 -7.27 18.64 8.35
CA PHE A 319 -6.99 18.81 9.77
C PHE A 319 -5.66 19.54 10.06
N SER A 320 -4.56 19.13 9.43
CA SER A 320 -3.24 19.76 9.59
C SER A 320 -3.24 21.23 9.20
N THR A 321 -3.99 21.59 8.14
CA THR A 321 -4.14 22.98 7.68
C THR A 321 -4.95 23.80 8.69
N ALA A 322 -6.05 23.25 9.20
CA ALA A 322 -6.86 23.89 10.23
C ALA A 322 -6.04 24.18 11.50
N VAL A 323 -5.27 23.20 11.98
CA VAL A 323 -4.38 23.34 13.14
C VAL A 323 -3.30 24.41 12.90
N ALA A 324 -2.70 24.45 11.70
CA ALA A 324 -1.72 25.47 11.37
C ALA A 324 -2.32 26.89 11.35
N ILE A 325 -3.56 27.05 10.85
CA ILE A 325 -4.29 28.33 10.88
C ILE A 325 -4.57 28.75 12.33
N LEU A 326 -5.01 27.83 13.19
CA LEU A 326 -5.25 28.09 14.60
C LEU A 326 -3.97 28.52 15.33
N LYS A 327 -2.88 27.74 15.19
CA LYS A 327 -1.54 28.04 15.75
C LYS A 327 -1.08 29.45 15.36
N LYS A 328 -1.10 29.75 14.06
CA LYS A 328 -0.68 31.06 13.53
C LYS A 328 -1.56 32.19 14.06
N THR A 329 -2.88 32.01 14.05
CA THR A 329 -3.81 33.06 14.47
C THR A 329 -3.64 33.38 15.94
N CYS A 330 -3.48 32.38 16.81
CA CYS A 330 -3.25 32.59 18.24
C CYS A 330 -1.93 33.33 18.53
N ALA A 331 -0.88 33.06 17.77
CA ALA A 331 0.38 33.80 17.90
C ALA A 331 0.25 35.27 17.44
N THR A 332 -0.58 35.54 16.43
CA THR A 332 -0.72 36.89 15.84
C THR A 332 -1.83 37.74 16.45
N LYS A 333 -2.85 37.14 17.08
CA LYS A 333 -4.06 37.84 17.56
C LYS A 333 -4.40 37.43 19.00
N PRO A 334 -3.97 38.20 20.01
CA PRO A 334 -4.26 37.92 21.41
C PRO A 334 -5.76 37.80 21.73
N ALA A 335 -6.61 38.64 21.12
CA ALA A 335 -8.06 38.57 21.30
C ALA A 335 -8.67 37.23 20.86
N PHE A 336 -8.08 36.58 19.86
CA PHE A 336 -8.51 35.24 19.43
C PHE A 336 -8.09 34.17 20.44
N LEU A 337 -6.90 34.31 21.02
CA LEU A 337 -6.43 33.43 22.08
C LEU A 337 -7.32 33.54 23.34
N ASP A 338 -7.64 34.76 23.77
CA ASP A 338 -8.51 34.99 24.93
C ASP A 338 -9.91 34.42 24.69
N PHE A 339 -10.45 34.57 23.48
CA PHE A 339 -11.72 33.93 23.09
C PHE A 339 -11.67 32.40 23.25
N LEU A 340 -10.61 31.74 22.77
CA LEU A 340 -10.48 30.28 22.91
C LEU A 340 -10.37 29.85 24.37
N LYS A 341 -9.64 30.59 25.21
CA LYS A 341 -9.52 30.34 26.65
C LYS A 341 -10.86 30.51 27.36
N GLN A 342 -11.61 31.56 27.04
CA GLN A 342 -12.95 31.79 27.59
C GLN A 342 -13.94 30.67 27.20
N CYS A 343 -13.91 30.22 25.95
CA CYS A 343 -14.72 29.09 25.50
C CYS A 343 -14.34 27.79 26.23
N GLN A 344 -13.05 27.57 26.48
CA GLN A 344 -12.59 26.40 27.24
C GLN A 344 -13.00 26.45 28.71
N GLU A 345 -12.89 27.61 29.36
CA GLU A 345 -13.28 27.80 30.76
C GLU A 345 -14.79 27.65 31.00
N SER A 346 -15.60 28.03 30.00
CA SER A 346 -17.05 27.85 30.01
C SER A 346 -17.48 26.41 29.63
N SER A 347 -16.58 25.59 29.10
CA SER A 347 -16.87 24.18 28.79
C SER A 347 -16.88 23.33 30.06
N PRO A 348 -17.87 22.42 30.23
CA PRO A 348 -17.98 21.60 31.45
C PRO A 348 -16.81 20.63 31.67
N ASP A 349 -16.17 20.20 30.59
CA ASP A 349 -15.05 19.24 30.57
C ASP A 349 -13.68 19.92 30.36
N ARG A 350 -13.65 21.26 30.22
CA ARG A 350 -12.45 22.07 29.93
C ARG A 350 -11.59 21.57 28.75
N ILE A 351 -12.19 20.84 27.81
CA ILE A 351 -11.51 20.35 26.61
C ILE A 351 -11.24 21.53 25.66
N THR A 352 -10.04 21.58 25.10
CA THR A 352 -9.64 22.61 24.12
C THR A 352 -10.35 22.42 22.78
N LEU A 353 -10.41 23.46 21.94
CA LEU A 353 -10.91 23.33 20.57
C LEU A 353 -10.15 22.24 19.79
N TYR A 354 -8.83 22.16 19.96
CA TYR A 354 -8.03 21.09 19.38
C TYR A 354 -8.49 19.70 19.85
N GLY A 355 -8.68 19.52 21.16
CA GLY A 355 -9.19 18.26 21.72
C GLY A 355 -10.57 17.88 21.18
N LEU A 356 -11.45 18.86 20.92
CA LEU A 356 -12.74 18.60 20.27
C LEU A 356 -12.57 18.18 18.80
N MET A 357 -11.72 18.90 18.04
CA MET A 357 -11.43 18.60 16.63
C MET A 357 -10.67 17.28 16.43
N MET A 358 -10.04 16.73 17.46
CA MET A 358 -9.39 15.42 17.40
C MET A 358 -10.40 14.26 17.48
N LYS A 359 -11.58 14.47 18.07
CA LYS A 359 -12.56 13.41 18.31
C LYS A 359 -12.99 12.66 17.03
N PRO A 360 -13.25 13.31 15.88
CA PRO A 360 -13.58 12.58 14.65
C PRO A 360 -12.50 11.58 14.22
N ILE A 361 -11.22 11.92 14.38
CA ILE A 361 -10.12 11.04 14.00
C ILE A 361 -10.08 9.79 14.90
N GLN A 362 -10.49 9.93 16.16
CA GLN A 362 -10.48 8.85 17.16
C GLN A 362 -11.75 7.97 17.12
N ARG A 363 -12.79 8.34 16.38
CA ARG A 363 -14.12 7.72 16.54
C ARG A 363 -14.18 6.27 16.05
N PHE A 364 -13.66 5.98 14.86
CA PHE A 364 -13.71 4.62 14.30
C PHE A 364 -12.86 3.60 15.09
N PRO A 365 -11.63 3.93 15.53
CA PRO A 365 -10.87 3.05 16.44
C PRO A 365 -11.66 2.69 17.71
N GLN A 366 -12.38 3.64 18.31
CA GLN A 366 -13.21 3.38 19.49
C GLN A 366 -14.36 2.42 19.20
N PHE A 367 -15.04 2.58 18.05
CA PHE A 367 -16.11 1.65 17.64
C PHE A 367 -15.60 0.24 17.39
N ILE A 368 -14.43 0.08 16.75
CA ILE A 368 -13.82 -1.22 16.51
C ILE A 368 -13.59 -1.95 17.84
N LEU A 369 -13.02 -1.27 18.85
CA LEU A 369 -12.80 -1.86 20.18
C LEU A 369 -14.11 -2.30 20.85
N LEU A 370 -15.14 -1.44 20.83
CA LEU A 370 -16.45 -1.75 21.43
C LEU A 370 -17.12 -2.93 20.72
N LEU A 371 -17.06 -3.00 19.39
CA LEU A 371 -17.65 -4.10 18.62
C LEU A 371 -16.85 -5.40 18.74
N GLN A 372 -15.53 -5.35 18.90
CA GLN A 372 -14.71 -6.53 19.20
C GLN A 372 -15.13 -7.12 20.55
N ASP A 373 -15.32 -6.29 21.58
CA ASP A 373 -15.79 -6.75 22.88
C ASP A 373 -17.24 -7.26 22.83
N MET A 374 -18.10 -6.61 22.06
CA MET A 374 -19.46 -7.07 21.77
C MET A 374 -19.45 -8.47 21.14
N LEU A 375 -18.60 -8.69 20.13
CA LEU A 375 -18.46 -9.96 19.41
C LEU A 375 -17.88 -11.08 20.29
N LYS A 376 -16.87 -10.77 21.13
CA LYS A 376 -16.33 -11.71 22.13
C LYS A 376 -17.42 -12.21 23.07
N ASN A 377 -18.37 -11.34 23.42
CA ASN A 377 -19.53 -11.66 24.26
C ASN A 377 -20.77 -12.09 23.45
N THR A 378 -20.58 -12.59 22.23
CA THR A 378 -21.67 -13.11 21.36
C THR A 378 -21.44 -14.60 21.07
N ASN A 379 -22.31 -15.50 21.54
CA ASN A 379 -22.15 -16.95 21.34
C ASN A 379 -22.18 -17.39 19.86
N LYS A 380 -21.53 -18.53 19.57
CA LYS A 380 -21.65 -19.22 18.27
C LYS A 380 -23.13 -19.58 18.05
N GLY A 381 -23.72 -19.12 16.95
CA GLY A 381 -25.15 -19.28 16.64
C GLY A 381 -26.07 -18.10 16.98
N HIS A 382 -25.58 -17.07 17.68
CA HIS A 382 -26.37 -15.85 17.93
C HIS A 382 -26.63 -15.06 16.63
N PRO A 383 -27.85 -14.55 16.38
CA PRO A 383 -28.20 -13.89 15.12
C PRO A 383 -27.36 -12.64 14.82
N ASP A 384 -26.91 -11.93 15.85
CA ASP A 384 -26.03 -10.74 15.73
C ASP A 384 -24.57 -11.05 15.40
N ARG A 385 -24.12 -12.31 15.50
CA ARG A 385 -22.69 -12.63 15.38
C ARG A 385 -22.14 -12.27 14.00
N LEU A 386 -22.83 -12.68 12.93
CA LEU A 386 -22.45 -12.36 11.56
C LEU A 386 -22.56 -10.85 11.27
N PRO A 387 -23.68 -10.16 11.58
CA PRO A 387 -23.76 -8.71 11.47
C PRO A 387 -22.66 -7.96 12.21
N LEU A 388 -22.25 -8.40 13.40
CA LEU A 388 -21.13 -7.80 14.15
C LEU A 388 -19.79 -8.01 13.46
N GLN A 389 -19.54 -9.21 12.90
CA GLN A 389 -18.33 -9.46 12.10
C GLN A 389 -18.29 -8.58 10.86
N MET A 390 -19.42 -8.47 10.13
CA MET A 390 -19.54 -7.56 8.99
C MET A 390 -19.29 -6.11 9.40
N ALA A 391 -19.90 -5.65 10.50
CA ALA A 391 -19.70 -4.29 11.00
C ALA A 391 -18.23 -4.00 11.33
N LEU A 392 -17.54 -4.94 11.98
CA LEU A 392 -16.11 -4.84 12.27
C LEU A 392 -15.29 -4.72 11.00
N THR A 393 -15.48 -5.63 10.04
CA THR A 393 -14.78 -5.59 8.75
C THR A 393 -15.03 -4.28 8.01
N GLU A 394 -16.26 -3.77 8.01
CA GLU A 394 -16.61 -2.50 7.38
C GLU A 394 -15.91 -1.30 8.04
N LEU A 395 -15.87 -1.25 9.38
CA LEU A 395 -15.19 -0.18 10.12
C LEU A 395 -13.66 -0.24 9.95
N GLU A 396 -13.07 -1.43 9.99
CA GLU A 396 -11.64 -1.66 9.74
C GLU A 396 -11.28 -1.23 8.31
N THR A 397 -12.08 -1.63 7.33
CA THR A 397 -11.91 -1.25 5.92
C THR A 397 -12.07 0.26 5.73
N LEU A 398 -13.02 0.90 6.42
CA LEU A 398 -13.20 2.35 6.39
C LEU A 398 -11.97 3.06 6.96
N ALA A 399 -11.45 2.61 8.11
CA ALA A 399 -10.25 3.17 8.73
C ALA A 399 -9.02 3.02 7.81
N GLU A 400 -8.83 1.87 7.17
CA GLU A 400 -7.76 1.66 6.20
C GLU A 400 -7.91 2.59 4.99
N LYS A 401 -9.12 2.71 4.42
CA LYS A 401 -9.40 3.60 3.29
C LYS A 401 -9.14 5.08 3.63
N LEU A 402 -9.49 5.52 4.85
CA LEU A 402 -9.19 6.88 5.31
C LEU A 402 -7.68 7.11 5.40
N ASN A 403 -6.93 6.16 5.95
CA ASN A 403 -5.49 6.25 6.06
C ASN A 403 -4.83 6.31 4.68
N GLU A 404 -5.28 5.47 3.75
CA GLU A 404 -4.80 5.45 2.37
C GLU A 404 -5.05 6.79 1.66
N ARG A 405 -6.27 7.35 1.78
CA ARG A 405 -6.60 8.65 1.18
C ARG A 405 -5.78 9.80 1.78
N LYS A 406 -5.44 9.73 3.06
CA LYS A 406 -4.53 10.68 3.72
C LYS A 406 -3.12 10.55 3.15
N ARG A 407 -2.56 9.34 3.11
CA ARG A 407 -1.25 9.08 2.52
C ARG A 407 -1.16 9.60 1.09
N ASP A 408 -2.20 9.38 0.30
CA ASP A 408 -2.29 9.89 -1.06
C ASP A 408 -2.31 11.41 -1.14
N ALA A 409 -3.05 12.06 -0.24
CA ALA A 409 -3.11 13.51 -0.16
C ALA A 409 -1.74 14.09 0.21
N ASP A 410 -1.04 13.46 1.17
CA ASP A 410 0.28 13.85 1.62
C ASP A 410 1.32 13.67 0.50
N GLN A 411 1.35 12.52 -0.17
CA GLN A 411 2.21 12.29 -1.33
C GLN A 411 1.99 13.31 -2.45
N ARG A 412 0.72 13.61 -2.77
CA ARG A 412 0.38 14.65 -3.76
C ARG A 412 0.81 16.04 -3.30
N CYS A 413 0.68 16.33 -2.01
CA CYS A 413 1.12 17.60 -1.42
C CYS A 413 2.64 17.74 -1.53
N GLU A 414 3.40 16.68 -1.20
CA GLU A 414 4.86 16.65 -1.30
C GLU A 414 5.35 16.88 -2.74
N VAL A 415 4.77 16.18 -3.72
CA VAL A 415 5.11 16.39 -5.14
C VAL A 415 4.80 17.83 -5.57
N LYS A 416 3.68 18.42 -5.12
CA LYS A 416 3.36 19.84 -5.39
C LYS A 416 4.38 20.78 -4.76
N GLN A 417 4.84 20.50 -3.53
CA GLN A 417 5.85 21.30 -2.86
C GLN A 417 7.20 21.22 -3.58
N ILE A 418 7.64 20.03 -3.99
CA ILE A 418 8.84 19.84 -4.81
C ILE A 418 8.71 20.61 -6.12
N ALA A 419 7.56 20.50 -6.78
CA ALA A 419 7.31 21.18 -8.05
C ALA A 419 7.30 22.72 -7.91
N LYS A 420 6.82 23.27 -6.77
CA LYS A 420 6.87 24.71 -6.43
C LYS A 420 8.27 25.18 -6.04
N ALA A 421 9.03 24.34 -5.33
CA ALA A 421 10.43 24.62 -4.99
C ALA A 421 11.34 24.54 -6.23
N MET A 422 10.92 23.78 -7.24
CA MET A 422 11.44 23.83 -8.60
C MET A 422 10.80 24.97 -9.41
N ASN A 423 11.51 25.47 -10.42
CA ASN A 423 11.01 26.59 -11.23
C ASN A 423 9.69 26.25 -11.99
N GLU A 424 8.78 27.22 -12.12
CA GLU A 424 7.37 27.06 -12.54
C GLU A 424 7.16 26.37 -13.90
N ARG A 425 8.12 26.46 -14.82
CA ARG A 425 8.01 25.80 -16.15
C ARG A 425 7.92 24.28 -16.08
N TYR A 426 8.45 23.65 -15.02
CA TYR A 426 8.36 22.19 -14.81
C TYR A 426 7.04 21.78 -14.13
N LEU A 427 6.43 22.71 -13.40
CA LEU A 427 5.20 22.55 -12.63
C LEU A 427 4.04 22.12 -13.54
N ASN A 428 3.96 22.67 -14.75
CA ASN A 428 2.93 22.32 -15.74
C ASN A 428 3.09 20.91 -16.34
N LYS A 429 4.34 20.41 -16.50
CA LYS A 429 4.59 19.05 -17.01
C LYS A 429 4.42 17.99 -15.91
N VAL A 430 4.69 18.35 -14.65
CA VAL A 430 4.51 17.50 -13.47
C VAL A 430 3.03 17.37 -13.09
N ARG A 431 2.27 18.48 -13.10
CA ARG A 431 0.85 18.56 -12.73
C ARG A 431 -0.10 17.83 -13.69
N ASN A 432 0.29 17.68 -14.96
CA ASN A 432 -0.55 17.02 -15.98
C ASN A 432 -0.65 15.49 -15.81
N SER A 433 0.17 14.86 -14.97
CA SER A 433 0.03 13.45 -14.59
C SER A 433 -0.53 13.36 -13.18
N GLY A 434 -1.86 13.26 -13.04
CA GLY A 434 -2.55 13.17 -11.74
C GLY A 434 -2.22 11.93 -10.90
N SER A 435 -1.31 11.05 -11.37
CA SER A 435 -0.88 9.81 -10.72
C SER A 435 0.58 9.80 -10.26
N ARG A 436 1.28 10.95 -10.27
CA ARG A 436 2.67 11.00 -9.81
C ARG A 436 2.77 11.05 -8.29
N TYR A 437 3.63 10.20 -7.74
CA TYR A 437 4.01 10.21 -6.33
C TYR A 437 5.51 10.03 -6.19
N LEU A 438 6.06 10.51 -5.07
CA LEU A 438 7.46 10.36 -4.73
C LEU A 438 7.70 8.98 -4.12
N ILE A 439 8.64 8.23 -4.70
CA ILE A 439 9.12 6.96 -4.16
C ILE A 439 10.22 7.22 -3.14
N ARG A 440 11.19 8.07 -3.49
CA ARG A 440 12.39 8.28 -2.67
C ARG A 440 13.11 9.59 -2.98
N THR A 441 13.71 10.21 -1.96
CA THR A 441 14.61 11.36 -2.09
C THR A 441 15.92 11.09 -1.35
N ASP A 442 17.06 11.35 -2.00
CA ASP A 442 18.38 11.20 -1.37
C ASP A 442 19.32 12.33 -1.77
N ASP A 443 20.18 12.75 -0.83
CA ASP A 443 21.33 13.60 -1.11
C ASP A 443 22.54 12.73 -1.48
N MET A 444 23.18 13.04 -2.60
CA MET A 444 24.30 12.27 -3.15
C MET A 444 25.39 13.18 -3.69
N VAL A 445 26.62 12.66 -3.79
CA VAL A 445 27.75 13.38 -4.37
C VAL A 445 27.99 12.93 -5.79
N GLU A 446 27.71 13.81 -6.77
CA GLU A 446 28.00 13.58 -8.18
C GLU A 446 29.50 13.82 -8.46
N THR A 447 30.16 12.85 -9.07
CA THR A 447 31.53 12.97 -9.58
C THR A 447 31.50 13.35 -11.06
N VAL A 448 32.05 14.52 -11.40
CA VAL A 448 32.10 15.05 -12.77
C VAL A 448 33.46 14.72 -13.38
N TYR A 449 33.44 14.01 -14.51
CA TYR A 449 34.62 13.63 -15.29
C TYR A 449 34.88 14.61 -16.45
N ASN A 450 36.13 14.72 -16.89
CA ASN A 450 36.50 15.37 -18.15
C ASN A 450 36.37 14.39 -19.32
N ASP A 451 36.53 14.90 -20.55
CA ASP A 451 36.48 14.10 -21.78
C ASP A 451 37.61 13.04 -21.84
N LYS A 452 38.63 13.16 -20.98
CA LYS A 452 39.74 12.22 -20.83
C LYS A 452 39.51 11.17 -19.72
N GLY A 453 38.35 11.20 -19.04
CA GLY A 453 38.01 10.25 -17.97
C GLY A 453 38.58 10.57 -16.59
N GLU A 454 39.14 11.76 -16.38
CA GLU A 454 39.70 12.21 -15.10
C GLU A 454 38.67 12.99 -14.29
N ILE A 455 38.76 12.92 -12.96
CA ILE A 455 37.83 13.59 -12.04
C ILE A 455 38.13 15.10 -12.01
N ILE A 456 37.19 15.91 -12.50
CA ILE A 456 37.29 17.37 -12.43
C ILE A 456 36.86 17.89 -11.06
N LYS A 457 35.69 17.45 -10.58
CA LYS A 457 35.05 17.98 -9.37
C LYS A 457 33.94 17.08 -8.85
N THR A 458 33.64 17.24 -7.57
CA THR A 458 32.47 16.65 -6.92
C THR A 458 31.41 17.72 -6.64
N LYS A 459 30.13 17.36 -6.70
CA LYS A 459 29.00 18.27 -6.44
C LYS A 459 27.94 17.59 -5.60
N GLU A 460 27.46 18.26 -4.56
CA GLU A 460 26.28 17.83 -3.81
C GLU A 460 25.02 17.99 -4.69
N ARG A 461 24.23 16.92 -4.79
CA ARG A 461 23.00 16.82 -5.57
C ARG A 461 21.90 16.19 -4.72
N ARG A 462 20.66 16.57 -4.99
CA ARG A 462 19.48 15.87 -4.50
C ARG A 462 18.83 15.12 -5.66
N LEU A 463 18.65 13.81 -5.50
CA LEU A 463 17.90 12.98 -6.43
C LEU A 463 16.47 12.80 -5.93
N PHE A 464 15.50 12.97 -6.83
CA PHE A 464 14.10 12.66 -6.59
C PHE A 464 13.68 11.52 -7.52
N MET A 465 13.27 10.39 -6.94
CA MET A 465 12.73 9.25 -7.65
C MET A 465 11.21 9.29 -7.53
N LEU A 466 10.54 9.67 -8.61
CA LEU A 466 9.09 9.55 -8.75
C LEU A 466 8.74 8.19 -9.34
N ASN A 467 7.46 7.83 -9.37
CA ASN A 467 6.99 6.58 -9.95
C ASN A 467 7.23 6.41 -11.47
N ASP A 468 7.46 7.50 -12.21
CA ASP A 468 7.73 7.44 -13.66
C ASP A 468 9.01 8.17 -14.10
N VAL A 469 9.61 9.00 -13.24
CA VAL A 469 10.71 9.91 -13.59
C VAL A 469 11.77 9.95 -12.48
N LEU A 470 13.04 9.94 -12.87
CA LEU A 470 14.19 10.28 -12.01
C LEU A 470 14.65 11.71 -12.29
N MET A 471 14.89 12.49 -11.24
CA MET A 471 15.25 13.91 -11.34
C MET A 471 16.49 14.19 -10.50
N CYS A 472 17.38 15.05 -11.00
CA CYS A 472 18.56 15.52 -10.28
C CYS A 472 18.55 17.04 -10.18
N ALA A 473 18.70 17.56 -8.97
CA ALA A 473 18.75 18.99 -8.69
C ALA A 473 19.91 19.39 -7.79
N THR A 474 20.33 20.65 -7.88
CA THR A 474 21.13 21.30 -6.84
C THR A 474 20.22 21.98 -5.85
N VAL A 475 20.48 21.76 -4.56
CA VAL A 475 19.81 22.48 -3.48
C VAL A 475 20.44 23.87 -3.34
N ASN A 476 19.63 24.92 -3.42
CA ASN A 476 20.04 26.28 -3.12
C ASN A 476 19.35 26.70 -1.82
N ILE A 477 20.11 26.77 -0.73
CA ILE A 477 19.63 27.24 0.55
C ILE A 477 19.80 28.76 0.54
N ARG A 478 18.71 29.49 0.29
CA ARG A 478 18.70 30.93 0.56
C ARG A 478 18.30 31.13 2.02
N SER A 479 19.21 31.63 2.83
CA SER A 479 18.88 32.25 4.12
C SER A 479 18.41 33.69 3.86
N SER A 480 17.16 33.87 3.48
CA SER A 480 16.56 35.21 3.54
C SER A 480 16.17 35.47 4.99
N CYS A 481 16.96 36.30 5.68
CA CYS A 481 16.53 36.95 6.90
C CYS A 481 15.54 38.05 6.49
N GLU A 482 14.25 37.80 6.63
CA GLU A 482 13.25 38.88 6.58
C GLU A 482 13.18 39.52 7.97
N SER A 483 13.04 40.85 8.03
CA SER A 483 13.02 41.64 9.27
C SER A 483 11.78 41.46 10.16
N SER A 484 11.10 40.32 10.06
CA SER A 484 10.15 39.83 11.06
C SER A 484 10.59 38.43 11.45
N GLY A 485 10.71 38.13 12.75
CA GLY A 485 11.44 36.98 13.32
C GLY A 485 10.95 35.57 12.97
N THR A 486 10.34 35.34 11.81
CA THR A 486 10.00 34.00 11.30
C THR A 486 10.95 33.61 10.16
N VAL A 487 11.94 32.79 10.48
CA VAL A 487 12.83 32.19 9.47
C VAL A 487 12.03 31.16 8.67
N THR A 488 11.56 31.51 7.47
CA THR A 488 11.07 30.51 6.51
C THR A 488 12.23 30.01 5.67
N THR A 489 12.77 28.83 6.01
CA THR A 489 13.82 28.15 5.23
C THR A 489 13.24 27.54 3.95
N GLY A 490 12.86 28.37 2.98
CA GLY A 490 12.42 27.90 1.67
C GLY A 490 13.57 27.31 0.86
N GLN A 491 13.71 25.98 0.83
CA GLN A 491 14.66 25.31 -0.07
C GLN A 491 14.23 25.51 -1.53
N ARG A 492 15.13 26.00 -2.39
CA ARG A 492 14.91 26.09 -3.83
C ARG A 492 15.76 25.07 -4.57
N TYR A 493 15.19 24.44 -5.59
CA TYR A 493 15.87 23.40 -6.37
C TYR A 493 16.17 23.89 -7.79
N LEU A 494 17.45 23.81 -8.17
CA LEU A 494 17.88 24.03 -9.55
C LEU A 494 18.02 22.68 -10.26
N LEU A 495 17.02 22.32 -11.05
CA LEU A 495 17.01 21.09 -11.85
C LEU A 495 18.18 21.07 -12.83
N LYS A 496 18.89 19.93 -12.88
CA LYS A 496 19.96 19.67 -13.86
C LYS A 496 19.50 18.80 -15.01
N TRP A 497 18.78 17.74 -14.69
CA TRP A 497 18.18 16.85 -15.67
C TRP A 497 17.00 16.11 -15.03
N SER A 498 16.13 15.59 -15.89
CA SER A 498 15.00 14.75 -15.52
C SER A 498 14.75 13.78 -16.66
N VAL A 499 14.64 12.49 -16.32
CA VAL A 499 14.67 11.37 -17.26
C VAL A 499 13.58 10.37 -16.87
N PRO A 500 12.82 9.80 -17.82
CA PRO A 500 11.88 8.71 -17.54
C PRO A 500 12.61 7.50 -16.95
N LEU A 501 12.05 6.88 -15.89
CA LEU A 501 12.70 5.76 -15.21
C LEU A 501 13.02 4.57 -16.12
N GLY A 502 12.16 4.29 -17.11
CA GLY A 502 12.38 3.22 -18.08
C GLY A 502 13.67 3.39 -18.91
N GLN A 503 14.22 4.61 -19.00
CA GLN A 503 15.44 4.93 -19.76
C GLN A 503 16.70 5.03 -18.89
N VAL A 504 16.60 4.74 -17.59
CA VAL A 504 17.73 4.79 -16.65
C VAL A 504 18.35 3.39 -16.53
N GLU A 505 19.64 3.25 -16.83
CA GLU A 505 20.38 1.99 -16.65
C GLU A 505 21.46 2.12 -15.58
N VAL A 506 21.57 1.12 -14.70
CA VAL A 506 22.60 1.05 -13.66
C VAL A 506 23.75 0.22 -14.21
N ILE A 507 24.97 0.77 -14.17
CA ILE A 507 26.19 0.07 -14.57
C ILE A 507 26.87 -0.45 -13.30
N GLU A 508 26.88 -1.76 -13.10
CA GLU A 508 27.55 -2.41 -11.97
C GLU A 508 29.02 -2.72 -12.29
N TYR A 509 29.93 -2.31 -11.40
CA TYR A 509 31.31 -2.78 -11.40
C TYR A 509 31.37 -4.10 -10.62
N GLY A 510 31.70 -5.21 -11.29
CA GLY A 510 32.15 -6.44 -10.63
C GLY A 510 31.17 -7.62 -10.57
N SER A 511 30.54 -8.00 -11.68
CA SER A 511 29.86 -9.32 -11.81
C SER A 511 30.10 -9.98 -13.17
N SER A 512 31.35 -9.95 -13.65
CA SER A 512 31.80 -10.80 -14.75
C SER A 512 33.07 -11.57 -14.33
N GLU A 513 32.93 -12.50 -13.39
CA GLU A 513 33.85 -13.64 -13.35
C GLU A 513 33.51 -14.56 -14.52
N GLY A 514 34.08 -14.29 -15.71
CA GLY A 514 33.90 -15.17 -16.86
C GLY A 514 33.75 -14.50 -18.22
N GLN A 515 34.61 -13.54 -18.57
CA GLN A 515 34.99 -13.38 -19.97
C GLN A 515 36.37 -12.71 -20.04
N GLY A 516 37.36 -13.54 -20.40
CA GLY A 516 38.69 -13.06 -20.72
C GLY A 516 38.65 -12.12 -21.93
N ASP A 517 39.55 -11.15 -21.90
CA ASP A 517 39.97 -10.28 -23.00
C ASP A 517 38.90 -9.34 -23.59
N ASN A 518 38.83 -8.11 -23.07
CA ASN A 518 38.94 -6.86 -23.85
C ASN A 518 38.51 -5.57 -23.10
N CYS A 519 38.96 -5.35 -21.87
CA CYS A 519 38.94 -4.00 -21.26
C CYS A 519 40.20 -3.74 -20.43
N ARG A 520 41.35 -3.53 -21.10
CA ARG A 520 42.48 -2.83 -20.49
C ARG A 520 42.26 -1.33 -20.61
N PHE A 521 41.78 -0.70 -19.55
CA PHE A 521 42.12 0.69 -19.26
C PHE A 521 42.40 0.84 -17.75
N PRO A 522 43.66 0.78 -17.32
CA PRO A 522 44.06 1.54 -16.14
C PRO A 522 44.13 3.03 -16.56
N PRO A 523 43.63 3.99 -15.76
CA PRO A 523 43.90 5.38 -16.05
C PRO A 523 45.39 5.65 -15.81
N GLN A 524 46.14 5.88 -16.89
CA GLN A 524 47.42 6.55 -16.81
C GLN A 524 47.15 8.02 -16.48
N HIS A 525 47.18 8.38 -15.20
CA HIS A 525 47.10 9.77 -14.78
C HIS A 525 48.44 10.47 -15.00
N SER A 526 48.49 11.34 -16.00
CA SER A 526 49.55 12.34 -16.15
C SER A 526 49.34 13.45 -15.13
N ALA A 527 50.34 13.70 -14.29
CA ALA A 527 50.30 14.73 -13.26
C ALA A 527 50.27 16.13 -13.89
N GLU A 528 49.10 16.79 -13.87
CA GLU A 528 49.00 18.25 -13.93
C GLU A 528 47.99 18.75 -12.89
N ASN A 529 48.41 19.81 -12.19
CA ASN A 529 47.87 20.30 -10.93
C ASN A 529 46.36 20.63 -10.96
N VAL A 530 45.56 19.94 -10.13
CA VAL A 530 44.18 20.33 -9.82
C VAL A 530 44.18 21.14 -8.52
N VAL A 531 43.96 22.45 -8.62
CA VAL A 531 43.79 23.34 -7.47
C VAL A 531 42.37 23.14 -6.91
N ILE A 532 42.25 22.50 -5.75
CA ILE A 532 40.98 22.39 -5.01
C ILE A 532 40.99 23.41 -3.86
N ASN A 533 40.19 24.44 -3.99
CA ASN A 533 39.93 25.41 -2.92
C ASN A 533 38.81 24.86 -2.02
N SER A 534 39.13 24.29 -0.86
CA SER A 534 38.13 23.88 0.13
C SER A 534 38.52 24.30 1.54
N LYS A 535 37.63 25.03 2.21
CA LYS A 535 37.71 25.35 3.64
C LYS A 535 37.81 24.05 4.46
N PRO A 536 38.61 24.03 5.55
CA PRO A 536 38.85 22.82 6.33
C PRO A 536 37.68 22.64 7.31
N ASN A 537 36.71 21.81 6.95
CA ASN A 537 35.85 21.05 7.88
C ASN A 537 34.68 20.42 7.10
N LYS A 538 34.93 19.28 6.44
CA LYS A 538 33.93 18.26 6.11
C LYS A 538 34.68 16.97 5.74
N LEU A 539 34.45 15.92 6.52
CA LEU A 539 35.26 14.69 6.63
C LEU A 539 35.08 13.69 5.47
N TYR A 540 34.83 14.17 4.23
CA TYR A 540 34.65 13.30 3.07
C TYR A 540 35.69 13.64 2.01
N MET A 541 36.80 12.91 2.01
CA MET A 541 37.79 12.98 0.94
C MET A 541 37.20 12.30 -0.29
N GLY A 542 36.94 13.08 -1.34
CA GLY A 542 36.35 12.55 -2.57
C GLY A 542 37.24 11.47 -3.22
N PRO A 543 36.68 10.60 -4.09
CA PRO A 543 37.41 9.46 -4.66
C PRO A 543 38.75 9.84 -5.31
N GLY A 544 38.81 10.98 -6.01
CA GLY A 544 40.03 11.43 -6.69
C GLY A 544 41.22 11.68 -5.76
N GLN A 545 40.98 12.11 -4.51
CA GLN A 545 42.08 12.32 -3.55
C GLN A 545 42.66 11.00 -3.08
N LEU A 546 41.84 9.97 -2.87
CA LEU A 546 42.30 8.65 -2.42
C LEU A 546 43.21 7.99 -3.48
N TYR A 547 42.87 8.10 -4.76
CA TYR A 547 43.70 7.60 -5.85
C TYR A 547 45.02 8.38 -5.96
N HIS A 548 44.99 9.71 -5.78
CA HIS A 548 46.20 10.53 -5.78
C HIS A 548 47.12 10.20 -4.59
N ASP A 549 46.55 10.05 -3.38
CA ASP A 549 47.29 9.63 -2.18
C ASP A 549 47.94 8.25 -2.38
N LEU A 550 47.22 7.30 -2.99
CA LEU A 550 47.75 5.98 -3.32
C LEU A 550 48.94 6.08 -4.29
N GLN A 551 48.83 6.93 -5.32
CA GLN A 551 49.91 7.17 -6.28
C GLN A 551 51.16 7.78 -5.60
N ASN A 552 50.96 8.71 -4.67
CA ASN A 552 52.04 9.30 -3.88
C ASN A 552 52.72 8.24 -2.99
N LEU A 553 51.95 7.38 -2.31
CA LEU A 553 52.51 6.28 -1.51
C LEU A 553 53.28 5.25 -2.36
N LEU A 554 52.81 4.95 -3.57
CA LEU A 554 53.50 4.08 -4.52
C LEU A 554 54.81 4.71 -5.00
N HIS A 555 54.82 6.03 -5.25
CA HIS A 555 56.03 6.76 -5.57
C HIS A 555 57.03 6.73 -4.40
N ASP A 556 56.57 7.02 -3.18
CA ASP A 556 57.38 6.99 -1.97
C ASP A 556 57.98 5.60 -1.73
N LEU A 557 57.20 4.53 -1.96
CA LEU A 557 57.68 3.15 -1.85
C LEU A 557 58.82 2.88 -2.83
N ASN A 558 58.74 3.38 -4.06
CA ASN A 558 59.81 3.24 -5.05
C ASN A 558 61.08 4.00 -4.61
N VAL A 559 60.94 5.23 -4.11
CA VAL A 559 62.05 6.02 -3.59
C VAL A 559 62.71 5.34 -2.39
N VAL A 560 61.92 4.85 -1.43
CA VAL A 560 62.43 4.10 -0.27
C VAL A 560 63.11 2.80 -0.70
N GLY A 561 62.63 2.13 -1.75
CA GLY A 561 63.30 0.98 -2.36
C GLY A 561 64.71 1.32 -2.88
N GLN A 562 64.87 2.45 -3.56
CA GLN A 562 66.19 2.93 -4.01
C GLN A 562 67.11 3.27 -2.83
N ILE A 563 66.57 3.91 -1.79
CA ILE A 563 67.32 4.19 -0.55
C ILE A 563 67.78 2.89 0.12
N SER A 564 66.90 1.88 0.18
CA SER A 564 67.23 0.56 0.74
C SER A 564 68.39 -0.12 0.00
N GLN A 565 68.43 -0.02 -1.34
CA GLN A 565 69.55 -0.52 -2.14
C GLN A 565 70.86 0.23 -1.86
N LEU A 566 70.79 1.56 -1.74
CA LEU A 566 71.96 2.38 -1.39
C LEU A 566 72.48 2.06 0.01
N ILE A 567 71.61 1.88 1.00
CA ILE A 567 71.98 1.46 2.37
C ILE A 567 72.69 0.11 2.36
N GLY A 568 72.20 -0.85 1.56
CA GLY A 568 72.82 -2.16 1.40
C GLY A 568 74.22 -2.13 0.79
N SER A 569 74.61 -1.04 0.11
CA SER A 569 75.95 -0.87 -0.48
C SER A 569 76.99 -0.25 0.48
N LEU A 570 76.56 0.22 1.66
CA LEU A 570 77.42 0.86 2.64
C LEU A 570 78.34 -0.17 3.32
N LYS A 571 79.63 0.17 3.47
CA LYS A 571 80.63 -0.69 4.12
C LYS A 571 80.74 -0.50 5.64
N GLY A 572 80.07 0.50 6.20
CA GLY A 572 80.08 0.84 7.62
C GLY A 572 78.79 0.41 8.32
N ASN A 573 78.87 0.17 9.64
CA ASN A 573 77.71 -0.21 10.44
C ASN A 573 77.16 1.02 11.15
N TYR A 574 75.98 1.51 10.74
CA TYR A 574 75.37 2.74 11.25
C TYR A 574 74.08 2.41 12.02
N GLN A 575 73.98 2.91 13.24
CA GLN A 575 72.93 2.51 14.18
C GLN A 575 71.50 2.85 13.71
N ASN A 576 71.33 3.99 13.04
CA ASN A 576 70.03 4.49 12.55
C ASN A 576 69.87 4.39 11.03
N LEU A 577 70.86 3.83 10.32
CA LEU A 577 70.86 3.73 8.86
C LEU A 577 71.39 2.35 8.46
N ASN A 578 70.53 1.34 8.64
CA ASN A 578 70.84 -0.07 8.38
C ASN A 578 69.68 -0.75 7.62
N GLN A 579 69.93 -1.97 7.15
CA GLN A 579 68.97 -2.70 6.32
C GLN A 579 67.63 -2.98 7.03
N SER A 580 67.65 -3.18 8.35
CA SER A 580 66.43 -3.39 9.15
C SER A 580 65.53 -2.16 9.17
N VAL A 581 66.09 -0.97 9.37
CA VAL A 581 65.30 0.28 9.39
C VAL A 581 64.68 0.55 8.01
N ALA A 582 65.42 0.29 6.92
CA ALA A 582 64.88 0.42 5.57
C ALA A 582 63.75 -0.59 5.26
N HIS A 583 63.87 -1.81 5.78
CA HIS A 583 62.81 -2.82 5.70
C HIS A 583 61.56 -2.39 6.47
N ASP A 584 61.72 -1.82 7.67
CA ASP A 584 60.60 -1.32 8.48
C ASP A 584 59.86 -0.17 7.79
N TRP A 585 60.58 0.78 7.15
CA TRP A 585 59.96 1.83 6.33
C TRP A 585 59.19 1.27 5.14
N THR A 586 59.76 0.28 4.44
CA THR A 586 59.10 -0.40 3.31
C THR A 586 57.82 -1.11 3.77
N SER A 587 57.87 -1.83 4.88
CA SER A 587 56.70 -2.50 5.47
C SER A 587 55.64 -1.50 5.94
N GLY A 588 56.06 -0.37 6.53
CA GLY A 588 55.16 0.72 6.94
C GLY A 588 54.41 1.31 5.75
N LEU A 589 55.10 1.61 4.65
CA LEU A 589 54.49 2.11 3.42
C LEU A 589 53.55 1.08 2.78
N GLN A 590 53.92 -0.20 2.73
CA GLN A 590 53.04 -1.26 2.23
C GLN A 590 51.74 -1.37 3.05
N LYS A 591 51.81 -1.25 4.39
CA LYS A 591 50.60 -1.22 5.23
C LYS A 591 49.73 0.02 4.95
N LEU A 592 50.34 1.19 4.72
CA LEU A 592 49.59 2.39 4.34
C LEU A 592 48.94 2.26 2.96
N ILE A 593 49.62 1.64 1.99
CA ILE A 593 49.08 1.33 0.66
C ILE A 593 47.87 0.40 0.78
N LEU A 594 48.00 -0.72 1.50
CA LEU A 594 46.88 -1.65 1.74
C LEU A 594 45.69 -0.95 2.40
N LYS A 595 45.95 -0.12 3.42
CA LYS A 595 44.91 0.68 4.08
C LYS A 595 44.23 1.65 3.10
N LYS A 596 45.00 2.30 2.22
CA LYS A 596 44.44 3.19 1.19
C LYS A 596 43.66 2.44 0.12
N GLU A 597 44.10 1.26 -0.29
CA GLU A 597 43.34 0.37 -1.17
C GLU A 597 42.02 -0.08 -0.54
N ASP A 598 42.01 -0.37 0.77
CA ASP A 598 40.77 -0.67 1.50
C ASP A 598 39.82 0.53 1.57
N GLU A 599 40.34 1.74 1.81
CA GLU A 599 39.56 2.99 1.76
C GLU A 599 38.94 3.20 0.36
N ILE A 600 39.68 2.92 -0.71
CA ILE A 600 39.19 2.98 -2.10
C ILE A 600 38.11 1.92 -2.34
N ARG A 601 38.36 0.66 -1.97
CA ARG A 601 37.37 -0.43 -2.09
C ARG A 601 36.08 -0.09 -1.35
N ALA A 602 36.18 0.50 -0.15
CA ALA A 602 35.04 0.95 0.62
C ALA A 602 34.27 2.09 -0.08
N ALA A 603 34.97 3.05 -0.70
CA ALA A 603 34.35 4.12 -1.48
C ALA A 603 33.65 3.58 -2.74
N ASP A 604 34.25 2.64 -3.46
CA ASP A 604 33.66 2.01 -4.65
C ASP A 604 32.39 1.21 -4.33
N ARG A 605 32.30 0.63 -3.13
CA ARG A 605 31.07 0.00 -2.63
C ARG A 605 29.92 0.99 -2.47
N CYS A 606 30.16 2.29 -2.37
CA CYS A 606 29.15 3.34 -2.30
C CYS A 606 28.85 3.99 -3.66
N ARG A 607 29.55 3.59 -4.72
CA ARG A 607 29.46 4.23 -6.02
C ARG A 607 28.31 3.66 -6.85
N ILE A 608 27.50 4.54 -7.43
CA ILE A 608 26.41 4.25 -8.36
C ILE A 608 26.74 4.93 -9.69
N GLN A 609 26.72 4.16 -10.76
CA GLN A 609 26.91 4.68 -12.11
C GLN A 609 25.61 4.51 -12.89
N LEU A 610 25.07 5.62 -13.38
CA LEU A 610 23.84 5.66 -14.16
C LEU A 610 24.16 6.05 -15.61
N GLN A 611 23.67 5.27 -16.55
CA GLN A 611 23.62 5.66 -17.96
C GLN A 611 22.27 6.31 -18.23
N LEU A 612 22.32 7.54 -18.75
CA LEU A 612 21.15 8.38 -18.96
C LEU A 612 21.12 8.89 -20.42
N PRO A 613 19.93 9.07 -21.01
CA PRO A 613 19.80 9.61 -22.36
C PRO A 613 20.30 11.07 -22.42
N GLY A 614 21.18 11.33 -23.37
CA GLY A 614 21.75 12.64 -23.67
C GLY A 614 21.01 13.38 -24.79
N LYS A 615 21.55 14.54 -25.18
CA LYS A 615 21.04 15.30 -26.34
C LYS A 615 21.34 14.54 -27.62
N GLN A 616 20.38 14.47 -28.55
CA GLN A 616 20.62 13.86 -29.85
C GLN A 616 21.82 14.51 -30.53
N ASP A 617 22.66 13.67 -31.14
CA ASP A 617 23.78 14.16 -31.95
C ASP A 617 23.26 14.89 -33.20
N LYS A 618 24.11 15.66 -33.87
CA LYS A 618 23.79 16.35 -35.15
C LYS A 618 23.25 15.40 -36.22
N SER A 619 23.50 14.10 -36.08
CA SER A 619 23.01 13.01 -36.94
C SER A 619 21.64 12.42 -36.54
N GLY A 620 20.99 12.94 -35.48
CA GLY A 620 19.72 12.42 -34.95
C GLY A 620 19.83 11.12 -34.14
N ARG A 621 21.05 10.62 -33.91
CA ARG A 621 21.28 9.40 -33.11
C ARG A 621 21.09 9.69 -31.60
N PRO A 622 20.47 8.77 -30.84
CA PRO A 622 20.39 8.89 -29.40
C PRO A 622 21.81 8.78 -28.81
N THR A 623 22.19 9.77 -28.00
CA THR A 623 23.43 9.72 -27.22
C THR A 623 23.09 9.36 -25.78
N PHE A 624 24.07 8.85 -25.04
CA PHE A 624 23.96 8.61 -23.61
C PHE A 624 25.09 9.34 -22.88
N PHE A 625 24.81 9.83 -21.69
CA PHE A 625 25.82 10.36 -20.78
C PHE A 625 25.81 9.56 -19.48
N THR A 626 26.99 9.43 -18.86
CA THR A 626 27.16 8.70 -17.62
C THR A 626 27.17 9.66 -16.44
N ALA A 627 26.27 9.46 -15.50
CA ALA A 627 26.25 10.17 -14.22
C ALA A 627 26.75 9.26 -13.10
N VAL A 628 27.78 9.68 -12.38
CA VAL A 628 28.38 8.89 -11.30
C VAL A 628 28.06 9.56 -9.97
N PHE A 629 27.44 8.82 -9.06
CA PHE A 629 27.06 9.26 -7.73
C PHE A 629 27.74 8.42 -6.68
N ASN A 630 28.07 9.02 -5.54
CA ASN A 630 28.49 8.30 -4.34
C ASN A 630 27.43 8.48 -3.24
N THR A 631 27.00 7.36 -2.67
CA THR A 631 26.18 7.33 -1.45
C THR A 631 27.05 7.51 -0.21
N PHE A 632 26.42 7.84 0.92
CA PHE A 632 27.12 7.92 2.20
C PHE A 632 27.47 6.54 2.77
N THR A 633 26.66 5.52 2.47
CA THR A 633 26.89 4.13 2.92
C THR A 633 26.56 3.12 1.80
N PRO A 634 27.15 1.91 1.83
CA PRO A 634 26.81 0.85 0.89
C PRO A 634 25.35 0.40 1.02
N ALA A 635 24.80 0.44 2.23
CA ALA A 635 23.40 0.09 2.50
C ALA A 635 22.43 1.05 1.78
N ILE A 636 22.73 2.36 1.76
CA ILE A 636 21.95 3.34 0.99
C ILE A 636 22.01 3.01 -0.51
N LYS A 637 23.18 2.64 -1.04
CA LYS A 637 23.31 2.23 -2.45
C LYS A 637 22.41 1.04 -2.77
N GLN A 638 22.49 -0.03 -1.98
CA GLN A 638 21.69 -1.24 -2.21
C GLN A 638 20.19 -0.93 -2.14
N SER A 639 19.77 -0.21 -1.09
CA SER A 639 18.39 0.21 -0.94
C SER A 639 17.91 1.10 -2.09
N TRP A 640 18.74 2.03 -2.56
CA TRP A 640 18.42 2.93 -3.67
C TRP A 640 18.27 2.17 -5.00
N ILE A 641 19.19 1.24 -5.30
CA ILE A 641 19.14 0.41 -6.51
C ILE A 641 17.89 -0.49 -6.48
N ASN A 642 17.57 -1.10 -5.34
CA ASN A 642 16.36 -1.91 -5.19
C ASN A 642 15.09 -1.09 -5.46
N ASN A 643 15.00 0.13 -4.90
CA ASN A 643 13.86 1.03 -5.17
C ASN A 643 13.77 1.40 -6.66
N LEU A 644 14.90 1.69 -7.31
CA LEU A 644 14.94 1.96 -8.75
C LEU A 644 14.45 0.75 -9.57
N GLN A 645 14.91 -0.45 -9.24
CA GLN A 645 14.52 -1.68 -9.92
C GLN A 645 13.02 -1.98 -9.74
N MET A 646 12.50 -1.85 -8.53
CA MET A 646 11.07 -2.03 -8.23
C MET A 646 10.20 -1.00 -8.96
N ALA A 647 10.63 0.27 -8.99
CA ALA A 647 9.94 1.32 -9.72
C ALA A 647 9.92 1.03 -11.24
N LYS A 648 11.05 0.57 -11.82
CA LYS A 648 11.11 0.15 -13.22
C LYS A 648 10.23 -1.06 -13.50
N LEU A 649 10.20 -2.04 -12.60
CA LEU A 649 9.37 -3.23 -12.73
C LEU A 649 7.87 -2.88 -12.72
N ALA A 650 7.46 -1.95 -11.87
CA ALA A 650 6.08 -1.47 -11.80
C ALA A 650 5.62 -0.76 -13.09
N LEU A 651 6.55 -0.20 -13.87
CA LEU A 651 6.28 0.44 -15.16
C LEU A 651 6.23 -0.55 -16.33
N ALA A 652 6.62 -1.81 -16.15
CA ALA A 652 6.60 -2.81 -17.21
C ALA A 652 5.17 -3.09 -17.69
N GLU A 653 4.98 -3.27 -19.00
CA GLU A 653 3.66 -3.48 -19.60
C GLU A 653 2.88 -4.65 -18.98
N ASP A 654 3.60 -5.74 -18.66
CA ASP A 654 3.06 -6.92 -17.98
C ASP A 654 2.48 -6.59 -16.59
N ASN A 655 3.06 -5.62 -15.89
CA ASN A 655 2.59 -5.14 -14.58
C ASN A 655 1.46 -4.12 -14.68
N LEU A 656 1.30 -3.46 -15.83
CA LEU A 656 0.21 -2.52 -16.05
C LEU A 656 -1.15 -3.21 -16.25
N LEU A 657 -1.13 -4.44 -16.76
CA LEU A 657 -2.29 -5.28 -17.13
C LEU A 657 -2.41 -6.59 -16.35
N GLY A 658 -1.42 -6.96 -15.53
CA GLY A 658 -1.30 -8.29 -14.92
C GLY A 658 -2.39 -8.67 -13.91
N TRP A 659 -3.24 -7.73 -13.50
CA TRP A 659 -4.32 -7.96 -12.55
C TRP A 659 -5.68 -7.72 -13.21
N PHE A 660 -6.35 -8.81 -13.60
CA PHE A 660 -7.75 -8.78 -14.02
C PHE A 660 -8.64 -8.77 -12.77
N CYS A 661 -8.98 -7.59 -12.25
CA CYS A 661 -10.00 -7.47 -11.21
C CYS A 661 -11.38 -7.70 -11.83
N VAL A 662 -12.04 -8.77 -11.42
CA VAL A 662 -13.45 -9.02 -11.73
C VAL A 662 -14.27 -8.01 -10.93
N GLU A 663 -14.69 -6.93 -11.59
CA GLU A 663 -15.69 -5.96 -11.09
C GLU A 663 -15.52 -5.56 -9.62
N ASP A 664 -14.53 -4.71 -9.33
CA ASP A 664 -14.48 -4.00 -8.03
C ASP A 664 -15.28 -2.69 -8.15
N ASP A 665 -16.07 -2.36 -7.12
CA ASP A 665 -17.12 -1.31 -7.04
C ASP A 665 -16.57 0.13 -7.14
N GLY A 666 -15.82 0.45 -8.20
CA GLY A 666 -15.24 1.78 -8.43
C GLY A 666 -14.19 2.24 -7.41
N ASN A 667 -13.99 1.49 -6.32
CA ASN A 667 -12.87 1.68 -5.41
C ASN A 667 -11.66 1.00 -6.04
N GLN A 668 -10.86 1.78 -6.76
CA GLN A 668 -9.52 1.37 -7.17
C GLN A 668 -8.71 1.07 -5.90
N ILE A 669 -8.65 -0.19 -5.46
CA ILE A 669 -7.48 -0.64 -4.71
C ILE A 669 -6.29 -0.28 -5.61
N LYS A 670 -5.51 0.70 -5.18
CA LYS A 670 -4.48 1.31 -6.02
C LYS A 670 -3.51 0.25 -6.49
N LYS A 671 -3.12 0.35 -7.76
CA LYS A 671 -2.13 -0.53 -8.41
C LYS A 671 -0.82 -0.69 -7.61
N GLU A 672 -0.51 0.29 -6.77
CA GLU A 672 0.69 0.38 -5.93
C GLU A 672 0.81 -0.75 -4.89
N LYS A 673 -0.31 -1.33 -4.41
CA LYS A 673 -0.29 -2.47 -3.48
C LYS A 673 -0.31 -3.84 -4.18
N HIS A 674 -0.42 -3.88 -5.50
CA HIS A 674 -0.41 -5.16 -6.19
C HIS A 674 1.00 -5.74 -6.20
N PRO A 675 1.15 -7.06 -5.95
CA PRO A 675 2.41 -7.73 -6.18
C PRO A 675 2.88 -7.47 -7.62
N LEU A 676 4.16 -7.16 -7.79
CA LEU A 676 4.72 -6.98 -9.13
C LEU A 676 5.02 -8.36 -9.72
N LEU A 677 4.51 -8.61 -10.92
CA LEU A 677 4.92 -9.71 -11.78
C LEU A 677 6.39 -9.54 -12.15
N VAL A 678 7.24 -10.36 -11.52
CA VAL A 678 8.67 -10.40 -11.79
C VAL A 678 8.98 -11.27 -13.01
N ARG A 679 8.30 -12.41 -13.15
CA ARG A 679 8.54 -13.40 -14.21
C ARG A 679 7.34 -14.32 -14.38
N HIS A 680 7.09 -14.77 -15.60
CA HIS A 680 6.27 -15.96 -15.87
C HIS A 680 7.20 -17.12 -16.26
N MET A 681 6.89 -18.35 -15.84
CA MET A 681 7.61 -19.54 -16.32
C MET A 681 6.64 -20.62 -16.79
N PRO A 682 6.96 -21.35 -17.86
CA PRO A 682 6.17 -22.50 -18.25
C PRO A 682 6.37 -23.61 -17.22
N VAL A 683 5.26 -24.09 -16.66
CA VAL A 683 5.24 -25.26 -15.77
C VAL A 683 4.95 -26.55 -16.56
N MET A 684 4.55 -26.42 -17.83
CA MET A 684 4.11 -27.50 -18.71
C MET A 684 5.21 -27.89 -19.71
N MET A 685 5.40 -29.20 -19.91
CA MET A 685 6.41 -29.74 -20.84
C MET A 685 5.88 -29.94 -22.28
N ALA A 686 4.56 -29.98 -22.50
CA ALA A 686 3.97 -30.32 -23.80
C ALA A 686 3.42 -29.09 -24.55
N LYS A 687 3.92 -28.84 -25.77
CA LYS A 687 3.42 -27.78 -26.67
C LYS A 687 2.11 -28.13 -27.42
N GLN A 688 1.49 -29.28 -27.16
CA GLN A 688 0.52 -29.88 -28.08
C GLN A 688 -0.90 -30.18 -27.53
N GLN A 689 -1.26 -29.76 -26.31
CA GLN A 689 -2.65 -29.75 -25.82
C GLN A 689 -2.81 -28.71 -24.72
N GLU A 690 -3.94 -27.99 -24.68
CA GLU A 690 -4.26 -27.04 -23.61
C GLU A 690 -4.56 -27.81 -22.31
N PHE A 691 -3.54 -28.01 -21.48
CA PHE A 691 -3.75 -28.40 -20.10
C PHE A 691 -4.20 -27.17 -19.30
N LYS A 692 -5.26 -27.34 -18.51
CA LYS A 692 -5.74 -26.31 -17.59
C LYS A 692 -5.29 -26.64 -16.17
N ILE A 693 -4.75 -25.65 -15.46
CA ILE A 693 -4.41 -25.80 -14.03
C ILE A 693 -5.72 -25.93 -13.25
N GLU A 694 -5.87 -27.01 -12.47
CA GLU A 694 -7.06 -27.28 -11.66
C GLU A 694 -6.78 -27.12 -10.16
N CYS A 695 -5.58 -27.49 -9.69
CA CYS A 695 -5.21 -27.40 -8.27
C CYS A 695 -3.71 -27.28 -8.07
N ALA A 696 -3.29 -26.78 -6.91
CA ALA A 696 -1.90 -26.79 -6.48
C ALA A 696 -1.78 -27.01 -4.96
N ALA A 697 -0.67 -27.59 -4.50
CA ALA A 697 -0.35 -27.72 -3.09
C ALA A 697 1.12 -27.34 -2.84
N TYR A 698 1.35 -26.56 -1.79
CA TYR A 698 2.67 -26.15 -1.36
C TYR A 698 3.17 -27.06 -0.23
N ASN A 699 4.39 -27.56 -0.40
CA ASN A 699 5.12 -28.33 0.60
C ASN A 699 6.29 -27.49 1.14
N PRO A 700 6.16 -26.90 2.35
CA PRO A 700 7.26 -26.19 2.99
C PRO A 700 8.31 -27.19 3.49
N GLU A 701 9.58 -26.94 3.16
CA GLU A 701 10.70 -27.72 3.69
C GLU A 701 11.36 -26.92 4.84
N PRO A 702 11.55 -27.51 6.02
CA PRO A 702 12.13 -26.78 7.15
C PRO A 702 13.57 -26.38 6.85
N TYR A 703 13.85 -25.07 6.88
CA TYR A 703 15.19 -24.53 6.82
C TYR A 703 15.96 -24.94 8.09
N LEU A 704 17.01 -25.74 7.96
CA LEU A 704 17.98 -25.95 9.03
C LEU A 704 18.98 -24.79 8.97
N PRO A 705 19.05 -23.90 9.97
CA PRO A 705 19.99 -22.79 9.94
C PRO A 705 21.41 -23.33 9.99
N GLY A 706 22.14 -23.23 8.87
CA GLY A 706 23.60 -23.24 8.92
C GLY A 706 24.04 -21.93 9.57
N GLU A 707 24.81 -22.02 10.65
CA GLU A 707 25.41 -20.86 11.32
C GLU A 707 26.41 -20.16 10.41
N THR A 708 25.97 -19.37 9.42
CA THR A 708 26.73 -18.31 8.72
C THR A 708 25.95 -17.82 7.49
N GLU A 709 24.81 -17.14 7.66
CA GLU A 709 24.35 -16.16 6.66
C GLU A 709 23.26 -15.26 7.26
N SER A 710 23.53 -13.96 7.24
CA SER A 710 22.72 -12.89 7.82
C SER A 710 21.54 -12.51 6.93
N ASP A 711 20.36 -12.37 7.54
CA ASP A 711 19.23 -11.48 7.18
C ASP A 711 19.01 -11.18 5.69
N SER A 712 18.80 -12.21 4.88
CA SER A 712 17.98 -12.08 3.67
C SER A 712 16.66 -12.78 3.95
N CYS A 713 15.55 -12.06 3.68
CA CYS A 713 14.17 -12.51 3.79
C CYS A 713 14.05 -14.01 3.51
N ALA A 714 13.56 -14.79 4.47
CA ALA A 714 13.42 -16.23 4.35
C ALA A 714 12.67 -16.58 3.06
N MET A 715 13.39 -16.85 1.96
CA MET A 715 12.79 -17.46 0.79
C MET A 715 12.19 -18.77 1.31
N GLU A 716 10.89 -18.95 1.17
CA GLU A 716 10.24 -20.17 1.60
C GLU A 716 10.88 -21.32 0.80
N HIS A 717 11.72 -22.11 1.48
CA HIS A 717 12.33 -23.28 0.89
C HIS A 717 11.24 -24.36 0.82
N GLY A 718 11.04 -24.95 -0.36
CA GLY A 718 9.97 -25.93 -0.53
C GLY A 718 9.70 -26.30 -1.97
N PHE A 719 8.63 -27.08 -2.15
CA PHE A 719 8.17 -27.58 -3.43
C PHE A 719 6.71 -27.22 -3.66
N LEU A 720 6.39 -26.63 -4.82
CA LEU A 720 5.02 -26.40 -5.26
C LEU A 720 4.63 -27.47 -6.28
N TRP A 721 3.59 -28.24 -5.94
CA TRP A 721 3.01 -29.25 -6.81
C TRP A 721 1.82 -28.68 -7.54
N ILE A 722 1.84 -28.74 -8.87
CA ILE A 722 0.82 -28.15 -9.73
C ILE A 722 0.15 -29.28 -10.51
N GLY A 723 -1.16 -29.46 -10.30
CA GLY A 723 -2.01 -30.38 -11.03
C GLY A 723 -2.68 -29.69 -12.21
N SER A 724 -2.38 -30.15 -13.42
CA SER A 724 -2.98 -29.65 -14.66
C SER A 724 -3.70 -30.78 -15.39
N CYS A 725 -4.83 -30.50 -16.02
CA CYS A 725 -5.69 -31.52 -16.61
C CYS A 725 -6.02 -31.19 -18.07
N THR A 726 -6.02 -32.22 -18.91
CA THR A 726 -6.76 -32.23 -20.19
C THR A 726 -8.15 -32.83 -19.97
N ASN A 727 -8.94 -33.02 -21.01
CA ASN A 727 -10.25 -33.67 -20.90
C ASN A 727 -10.19 -35.13 -20.44
N GLN A 728 -9.04 -35.81 -20.54
CA GLN A 728 -8.94 -37.25 -20.27
C GLN A 728 -7.86 -37.63 -19.25
N MET A 729 -6.83 -36.81 -19.07
CA MET A 729 -5.68 -37.15 -18.21
C MET A 729 -5.18 -35.95 -17.42
N GLY A 730 -4.61 -36.23 -16.24
CA GLY A 730 -3.91 -35.25 -15.42
C GLY A 730 -2.39 -35.29 -15.64
N GLN A 731 -1.73 -34.18 -15.35
CA GLN A 731 -0.30 -34.01 -15.30
C GLN A 731 0.07 -33.28 -14.01
N ILE A 732 1.17 -33.70 -13.39
CA ILE A 732 1.76 -33.04 -12.24
C ILE A 732 3.09 -32.45 -12.66
N ALA A 733 3.31 -31.20 -12.28
CA ALA A 733 4.61 -30.56 -12.37
C ALA A 733 5.03 -30.06 -11.00
N ILE A 734 6.31 -30.24 -10.67
CA ILE A 734 6.86 -29.96 -9.35
C ILE A 734 7.91 -28.86 -9.50
N VAL A 735 7.66 -27.76 -8.81
CA VAL A 735 8.51 -26.56 -8.82
C VAL A 735 9.29 -26.49 -7.52
N SER A 736 10.61 -26.43 -7.61
CA SER A 736 11.50 -26.20 -6.46
C SER A 736 11.86 -24.72 -6.34
N PHE A 737 11.87 -24.22 -5.09
CA PHE A 737 12.33 -22.87 -4.74
C PHE A 737 13.72 -22.85 -4.07
N GLN A 738 14.42 -24.00 -4.05
CA GLN A 738 15.73 -24.14 -3.38
C GLN A 738 16.90 -23.44 -4.09
N SER A 739 16.69 -22.84 -5.26
CA SER A 739 17.74 -22.15 -6.02
C SER A 739 17.39 -20.67 -6.20
N SER A 740 18.31 -19.86 -6.72
CA SER A 740 18.13 -18.41 -6.98
C SER A 740 16.88 -18.02 -7.81
N GLY A 741 16.14 -19.00 -8.36
CA GLY A 741 14.77 -18.83 -8.80
C GLY A 741 14.01 -20.16 -8.87
N PRO A 742 12.67 -20.10 -9.05
CA PRO A 742 11.84 -21.28 -9.18
C PRO A 742 12.19 -22.06 -10.46
N LYS A 743 12.27 -23.39 -10.33
CA LYS A 743 12.57 -24.32 -11.43
C LYS A 743 11.67 -25.54 -11.36
N VAL A 744 11.16 -25.98 -12.51
CA VAL A 744 10.47 -27.27 -12.62
C VAL A 744 11.51 -28.39 -12.52
N ILE A 745 11.41 -29.21 -11.48
CA ILE A 745 12.34 -30.32 -11.23
C ILE A 745 11.82 -31.64 -11.81
N GLU A 746 10.51 -31.83 -11.87
CA GLU A 746 9.90 -33.07 -12.35
C GLU A 746 8.52 -32.79 -12.96
N CYS A 747 8.16 -33.56 -13.97
CA CYS A 747 6.86 -33.50 -14.63
C CYS A 747 6.43 -34.90 -15.08
N PHE A 748 5.22 -35.33 -14.71
CA PHE A 748 4.72 -36.66 -15.04
C PHE A 748 3.20 -36.70 -15.17
N ASN A 749 2.70 -37.66 -15.95
CA ASN A 749 1.27 -37.86 -16.17
C ASN A 749 0.65 -38.79 -15.11
N VAL A 750 -0.64 -38.63 -14.89
CA VAL A 750 -1.49 -39.48 -14.04
C VAL A 750 -2.72 -39.97 -14.83
N GLU A 751 -3.32 -41.05 -14.33
CA GLU A 751 -4.29 -41.90 -15.04
C GLU A 751 -5.64 -41.21 -15.30
N SER A 752 -6.04 -40.25 -14.46
CA SER A 752 -7.30 -39.52 -14.55
C SER A 752 -7.11 -38.02 -14.29
N ARG A 753 -8.13 -37.20 -14.59
CA ARG A 753 -8.18 -35.78 -14.22
C ARG A 753 -8.07 -35.62 -12.70
N ILE A 754 -7.19 -34.70 -12.27
CA ILE A 754 -6.96 -34.28 -10.89
C ILE A 754 -7.95 -33.14 -10.58
N LEU A 755 -8.68 -33.26 -9.49
CA LEU A 755 -9.67 -32.26 -9.06
C LEU A 755 -9.25 -31.51 -7.79
N CYS A 756 -8.49 -32.17 -6.92
CA CYS A 756 -7.99 -31.58 -5.68
C CYS A 756 -6.68 -32.22 -5.24
N MET A 757 -5.91 -31.48 -4.46
CA MET A 757 -4.62 -31.90 -3.91
C MET A 757 -4.48 -31.37 -2.48
N VAL A 758 -3.92 -32.15 -1.58
CA VAL A 758 -3.65 -31.73 -0.20
C VAL A 758 -2.26 -32.19 0.26
N TYR A 759 -1.53 -31.29 0.92
CA TYR A 759 -0.27 -31.60 1.57
C TYR A 759 -0.52 -32.13 2.99
N ILE A 760 0.18 -33.19 3.37
CA ILE A 760 0.11 -33.80 4.69
C ILE A 760 1.52 -33.74 5.31
N PRO A 761 1.71 -32.97 6.40
CA PRO A 761 2.99 -32.84 7.06
C PRO A 761 3.42 -34.13 7.76
N GLU A 762 4.70 -34.22 8.10
CA GLU A 762 5.22 -35.26 8.98
C GLU A 762 4.63 -35.12 10.38
N GLU A 763 4.16 -36.22 10.96
CA GLU A 763 3.73 -36.24 12.35
C GLU A 763 4.96 -36.34 13.26
N GLU A 764 5.34 -35.23 13.90
CA GLU A 764 6.24 -35.27 15.05
C GLU A 764 5.54 -36.03 16.19
N LYS A 765 5.92 -37.29 16.42
CA LYS A 765 5.59 -37.93 17.68
C LYS A 765 6.32 -37.16 18.77
N LEU A 766 5.56 -36.43 19.61
CA LEU A 766 6.02 -35.89 20.88
C LEU A 766 6.87 -36.96 21.59
N LYS A 767 8.17 -36.70 21.71
CA LYS A 767 9.07 -37.49 22.56
C LYS A 767 8.65 -37.27 24.00
N GLU A 768 7.69 -38.06 24.48
CA GLU A 768 7.56 -38.25 25.92
C GLU A 768 8.82 -38.93 26.44
N GLN A 769 9.40 -38.31 27.47
CA GLN A 769 10.68 -38.63 28.05
C GLN A 769 10.69 -40.02 28.69
N ASN A 770 11.87 -40.65 28.61
CA ASN A 770 12.38 -41.71 29.46
C ASN A 770 11.74 -43.11 29.32
N LYS A 771 12.36 -43.94 28.47
CA LYS A 771 12.90 -45.23 28.93
C LYS A 771 14.01 -45.74 28.02
N THR A 772 14.96 -46.37 28.69
CA THR A 772 16.28 -46.87 28.29
C THR A 772 16.28 -47.74 27.04
N LEU A 773 17.36 -47.59 26.26
CA LEU A 773 17.75 -48.53 25.22
C LEU A 773 17.87 -49.94 25.82
N ASP A 774 17.25 -50.91 25.16
CA ASP A 774 17.89 -52.18 24.86
C ASP A 774 17.48 -52.65 23.45
N SER A 775 18.45 -53.28 22.80
CA SER A 775 18.55 -53.55 21.37
C SER A 775 17.63 -54.65 20.85
N GLU A 776 17.57 -54.70 19.51
CA GLU A 776 17.15 -55.80 18.64
C GLU A 776 15.65 -55.93 18.34
N ASN A 777 15.22 -55.18 17.31
CA ASN A 777 14.45 -55.74 16.20
C ASN A 777 14.51 -54.81 14.98
N VAL A 778 15.49 -55.08 14.12
CA VAL A 778 15.57 -54.53 12.76
C VAL A 778 14.62 -55.33 11.90
N LEU A 779 13.37 -54.87 11.76
CA LEU A 779 12.56 -55.14 10.57
C LEU A 779 11.44 -54.08 10.45
N ALA A 780 11.52 -53.28 9.38
CA ALA A 780 10.47 -52.42 8.83
C ALA A 780 9.76 -51.43 9.78
N LYS A 781 10.44 -50.34 10.19
CA LYS A 781 9.74 -49.09 10.58
C LYS A 781 9.61 -48.20 9.35
N ALA A 782 8.41 -48.10 8.79
CA ALA A 782 8.10 -47.10 7.78
C ALA A 782 8.42 -45.70 8.34
N SER A 783 9.29 -44.95 7.68
CA SER A 783 9.54 -43.55 8.00
C SER A 783 8.24 -42.77 7.73
N ASN A 784 7.69 -42.07 8.73
CA ASN A 784 6.68 -41.05 8.48
C ASN A 784 7.32 -39.96 7.63
N VAL A 785 7.03 -39.93 6.33
CA VAL A 785 7.54 -38.89 5.42
C VAL A 785 6.38 -37.96 5.09
N PRO A 786 6.59 -36.64 4.92
CA PRO A 786 5.56 -35.77 4.37
C PRO A 786 5.03 -36.31 3.02
N THR A 787 3.71 -36.22 2.82
CA THR A 787 3.03 -36.77 1.65
C THR A 787 2.10 -35.77 0.99
N ILE A 788 1.81 -35.98 -0.30
CA ILE A 788 0.80 -35.25 -1.04
C ILE A 788 -0.25 -36.23 -1.54
N CYS A 789 -1.51 -35.94 -1.23
CA CYS A 789 -2.65 -36.73 -1.68
C CYS A 789 -3.36 -36.03 -2.85
N LEU A 790 -3.70 -36.82 -3.87
CA LEU A 790 -4.47 -36.39 -5.03
C LEU A 790 -5.85 -37.01 -5.00
N GLY A 791 -6.88 -36.22 -5.30
CA GLY A 791 -8.23 -36.70 -5.58
C GLY A 791 -8.52 -36.63 -7.08
N MET A 792 -8.97 -37.74 -7.65
CA MET A 792 -9.20 -37.89 -9.10
C MET A 792 -10.68 -38.06 -9.46
N GLU A 793 -10.99 -37.73 -10.72
CA GLU A 793 -12.35 -37.82 -11.29
C GLU A 793 -12.90 -39.25 -11.32
N GLU A 794 -12.06 -40.25 -11.56
CA GLU A 794 -12.42 -41.67 -11.52
C GLU A 794 -12.74 -42.22 -10.12
N GLY A 795 -12.65 -41.38 -9.08
CA GLY A 795 -12.90 -41.76 -7.69
C GLY A 795 -11.70 -42.44 -7.01
N SER A 796 -10.48 -42.23 -7.50
CA SER A 796 -9.26 -42.72 -6.86
C SER A 796 -8.55 -41.63 -6.05
N ILE A 797 -7.86 -42.05 -4.99
CA ILE A 797 -6.96 -41.24 -4.17
C ILE A 797 -5.55 -41.81 -4.32
N SER A 798 -4.60 -40.98 -4.73
CA SER A 798 -3.18 -41.37 -4.83
C SER A 798 -2.30 -40.57 -3.89
N VAL A 799 -1.39 -41.26 -3.20
CA VAL A 799 -0.51 -40.69 -2.19
C VAL A 799 0.92 -40.72 -2.70
N TYR A 800 1.58 -39.56 -2.72
CA TYR A 800 2.95 -39.40 -3.19
C TYR A 800 3.86 -38.93 -2.06
N LYS A 801 5.13 -39.33 -2.12
CA LYS A 801 6.17 -38.80 -1.25
C LYS A 801 6.45 -37.33 -1.61
N SER A 802 6.45 -36.45 -0.62
CA SER A 802 6.57 -35.00 -0.81
C SER A 802 8.03 -34.52 -0.90
N CYS A 803 8.96 -35.13 -0.16
CA CYS A 803 10.39 -34.81 -0.24
C CYS A 803 11.01 -35.53 -1.45
N GLN A 804 11.48 -34.76 -2.43
CA GLN A 804 11.93 -35.32 -3.70
C GLN A 804 13.39 -35.01 -3.99
N GLY A 805 14.21 -36.06 -3.85
CA GLY A 805 15.39 -36.22 -4.68
C GLY A 805 14.97 -36.80 -6.04
N SER A 806 14.76 -35.98 -7.06
CA SER A 806 14.75 -36.32 -8.51
C SER A 806 13.84 -37.45 -9.06
N LYS A 807 13.06 -38.18 -8.24
CA LYS A 807 12.20 -39.29 -8.71
C LYS A 807 10.84 -39.31 -8.00
N LYS A 808 9.77 -39.39 -8.81
CA LYS A 808 8.39 -39.72 -8.39
C LYS A 808 8.32 -41.04 -7.63
N ILE A 809 7.84 -40.99 -6.38
CA ILE A 809 7.54 -42.18 -5.57
C ILE A 809 6.05 -42.14 -5.19
N ARG A 810 5.26 -43.03 -5.80
CA ARG A 810 3.86 -43.28 -5.42
C ARG A 810 3.85 -44.27 -4.27
N LEU A 811 3.31 -43.87 -3.12
CA LEU A 811 3.23 -44.69 -1.92
C LEU A 811 1.97 -45.56 -1.92
N GLN A 812 0.81 -44.98 -2.26
CA GLN A 812 -0.48 -45.67 -2.28
C GLN A 812 -1.37 -45.19 -3.43
N HIS A 813 -2.30 -46.05 -3.81
CA HIS A 813 -3.40 -45.76 -4.73
C HIS A 813 -4.60 -46.62 -4.34
N PHE A 814 -5.74 -46.00 -4.05
CA PHE A 814 -6.97 -46.71 -3.65
C PHE A 814 -8.21 -45.96 -4.14
N PHE A 815 -9.37 -46.65 -4.15
CA PHE A 815 -10.64 -46.08 -4.62
C PHE A 815 -11.55 -45.69 -3.46
N THR A 816 -12.33 -44.64 -3.66
CA THR A 816 -13.41 -44.25 -2.75
C THR A 816 -14.60 -45.21 -2.85
N PRO A 817 -15.51 -45.21 -1.87
CA PRO A 817 -16.75 -45.98 -1.94
C PRO A 817 -17.51 -45.69 -3.23
N GLU A 818 -17.99 -46.75 -3.88
CA GLU A 818 -18.73 -46.69 -5.15
C GLU A 818 -17.94 -46.05 -6.31
N LYS A 819 -16.61 -45.88 -6.16
CA LYS A 819 -15.75 -45.12 -7.08
C LYS A 819 -16.29 -43.71 -7.34
N SER A 820 -16.82 -43.10 -6.29
CA SER A 820 -17.36 -41.74 -6.35
C SER A 820 -16.25 -40.72 -6.57
N THR A 821 -16.41 -39.84 -7.55
CA THR A 821 -15.48 -38.76 -7.87
C THR A 821 -15.10 -37.93 -6.63
N VAL A 822 -13.80 -37.71 -6.43
CA VAL A 822 -13.25 -36.94 -5.30
C VAL A 822 -13.20 -35.47 -5.68
N MET A 823 -14.06 -34.67 -5.08
CA MET A 823 -14.22 -33.25 -5.42
C MET A 823 -13.32 -32.33 -4.59
N SER A 824 -13.04 -32.72 -3.34
CA SER A 824 -12.22 -31.94 -2.40
C SER A 824 -11.57 -32.86 -1.37
N LEU A 825 -10.35 -32.55 -0.95
CA LEU A 825 -9.62 -33.27 0.10
C LEU A 825 -9.17 -32.28 1.17
N THR A 826 -9.24 -32.69 2.44
CA THR A 826 -8.59 -31.95 3.53
C THR A 826 -8.04 -32.89 4.59
N TYR A 827 -7.02 -32.46 5.32
CA TYR A 827 -6.34 -33.24 6.33
C TYR A 827 -6.37 -32.53 7.68
N MET A 828 -6.72 -33.26 8.74
CA MET A 828 -6.69 -32.72 10.09
C MET A 828 -6.62 -33.85 11.13
N SER A 829 -5.81 -33.67 12.17
CA SER A 829 -5.73 -34.56 13.34
C SER A 829 -5.68 -36.06 12.98
N GLN A 830 -4.83 -36.44 12.01
CA GLN A 830 -4.64 -37.81 11.49
C GLN A 830 -5.76 -38.36 10.60
N TYR A 831 -6.79 -37.58 10.29
CA TYR A 831 -7.87 -37.95 9.39
C TYR A 831 -7.73 -37.27 8.02
N LEU A 832 -7.99 -38.03 6.96
CA LEU A 832 -8.16 -37.50 5.61
C LEU A 832 -9.64 -37.50 5.27
N PHE A 833 -10.18 -36.32 4.98
CA PHE A 833 -11.58 -36.13 4.62
C PHE A 833 -11.68 -35.94 3.11
N ALA A 834 -12.47 -36.79 2.46
CA ALA A 834 -12.75 -36.73 1.03
C ALA A 834 -14.22 -36.35 0.79
N GLY A 835 -14.44 -35.16 0.24
CA GLY A 835 -15.75 -34.70 -0.23
C GLY A 835 -16.03 -35.29 -1.61
N LEU A 836 -17.18 -35.95 -1.74
CA LEU A 836 -17.53 -36.74 -2.93
C LEU A 836 -18.64 -36.06 -3.75
N VAL A 837 -18.72 -36.42 -5.03
CA VAL A 837 -19.74 -35.92 -5.97
C VAL A 837 -21.18 -36.30 -5.57
N ASN A 838 -21.35 -37.40 -4.84
CA ASN A 838 -22.65 -37.88 -4.38
C ASN A 838 -23.17 -37.19 -3.10
N GLY A 839 -22.45 -36.19 -2.57
CA GLY A 839 -22.84 -35.46 -1.36
C GLY A 839 -22.40 -36.09 -0.04
N ASN A 840 -21.55 -37.11 -0.12
CA ASN A 840 -20.96 -37.76 1.05
C ASN A 840 -19.55 -37.22 1.35
N ILE A 841 -19.15 -37.31 2.61
CA ILE A 841 -17.77 -37.14 3.05
C ILE A 841 -17.27 -38.46 3.61
N SER A 842 -16.22 -39.00 2.99
CA SER A 842 -15.52 -40.20 3.45
C SER A 842 -14.33 -39.81 4.31
N ILE A 843 -14.24 -40.39 5.51
CA ILE A 843 -13.19 -40.11 6.49
C ILE A 843 -12.26 -41.32 6.56
N TYR A 844 -10.98 -41.11 6.25
CA TYR A 844 -9.94 -42.13 6.26
C TYR A 844 -8.98 -41.90 7.42
N THR A 845 -8.46 -42.99 7.99
CA THR A 845 -7.46 -43.00 9.06
C THR A 845 -6.15 -43.61 8.59
N LYS A 846 -5.05 -43.26 9.24
CA LYS A 846 -3.77 -43.95 9.07
C LYS A 846 -3.71 -45.22 9.93
N ALA A 847 -3.11 -46.28 9.39
CA ALA A 847 -2.73 -47.48 10.12
C ALA A 847 -1.42 -47.28 10.91
N GLU A 848 -1.08 -48.24 11.79
CA GLU A 848 0.12 -48.17 12.65
C GLU A 848 1.44 -48.13 11.86
N ASP A 849 1.42 -48.62 10.62
CA ASP A 849 2.55 -48.58 9.67
C ASP A 849 2.65 -47.27 8.88
N GLY A 850 1.77 -46.29 9.16
CA GLY A 850 1.73 -44.98 8.49
C GLY A 850 0.98 -44.99 7.15
N THR A 851 0.43 -46.12 6.72
CA THR A 851 -0.37 -46.20 5.48
C THR A 851 -1.82 -45.75 5.69
N TRP A 852 -2.50 -45.25 4.66
CA TRP A 852 -3.93 -44.92 4.76
C TRP A 852 -4.77 -46.19 4.63
N ASN A 853 -5.75 -46.35 5.52
CA ASN A 853 -6.73 -47.43 5.40
C ASN A 853 -7.54 -47.25 4.11
N THR A 854 -7.66 -48.31 3.30
CA THR A 854 -8.36 -48.27 2.01
C THR A 854 -9.87 -48.15 2.16
N GLU A 855 -10.42 -48.63 3.28
CA GLU A 855 -11.83 -48.47 3.63
C GLU A 855 -12.00 -47.25 4.57
N PRO A 856 -12.99 -46.38 4.31
CA PRO A 856 -13.22 -45.23 5.17
C PRO A 856 -13.77 -45.68 6.53
N GLN A 857 -13.27 -45.09 7.60
CA GLN A 857 -13.74 -45.34 8.96
C GLN A 857 -15.18 -44.87 9.15
N LYS A 858 -15.56 -43.75 8.52
CA LYS A 858 -16.90 -43.17 8.62
C LYS A 858 -17.29 -42.47 7.32
N ILE A 859 -18.58 -42.51 6.99
CA ILE A 859 -19.18 -41.78 5.87
C ILE A 859 -20.26 -40.85 6.43
N VAL A 860 -20.09 -39.55 6.23
CA VAL A 860 -21.06 -38.52 6.63
C VAL A 860 -21.87 -38.12 5.40
N LYS A 861 -23.20 -38.22 5.47
CA LYS A 861 -24.10 -37.88 4.36
C LYS A 861 -24.63 -36.46 4.55
N LEU A 862 -24.28 -35.53 3.66
CA LEU A 862 -24.75 -34.14 3.73
C LEU A 862 -25.95 -33.88 2.82
N GLY A 863 -26.05 -34.60 1.70
CA GLY A 863 -27.12 -34.44 0.73
C GLY A 863 -26.88 -35.29 -0.51
N VAL A 864 -27.51 -34.91 -1.63
CA VAL A 864 -27.37 -35.58 -2.93
C VAL A 864 -26.57 -34.76 -3.95
N LEU A 865 -26.12 -33.57 -3.55
CA LEU A 865 -25.36 -32.64 -4.39
C LEU A 865 -23.86 -32.73 -4.07
N PRO A 866 -22.96 -32.39 -5.01
CA PRO A 866 -21.52 -32.52 -4.78
C PRO A 866 -21.01 -31.69 -3.60
N VAL A 867 -20.14 -32.28 -2.79
CA VAL A 867 -19.35 -31.54 -1.78
C VAL A 867 -18.21 -30.84 -2.51
N ARG A 868 -18.35 -29.55 -2.79
CA ARG A 868 -17.44 -28.83 -3.70
C ARG A 868 -16.16 -28.35 -3.02
N SER A 869 -16.22 -28.07 -1.72
CA SER A 869 -15.11 -27.54 -0.94
C SER A 869 -15.20 -28.01 0.50
N LEU A 870 -14.04 -28.28 1.08
CA LEU A 870 -13.85 -28.55 2.51
C LEU A 870 -12.83 -27.54 3.04
N LEU A 871 -13.22 -26.81 4.08
CA LEU A 871 -12.34 -25.85 4.75
C LEU A 871 -12.19 -26.25 6.21
N VAL A 872 -10.94 -26.33 6.69
CA VAL A 872 -10.64 -26.61 8.09
C VAL A 872 -10.63 -25.29 8.86
N MET A 873 -11.40 -25.22 9.95
CA MET A 873 -11.46 -24.09 10.87
C MET A 873 -11.38 -24.60 12.32
N GLU A 874 -10.20 -24.46 12.93
CA GLU A 874 -9.92 -24.91 14.31
C GLU A 874 -10.29 -26.39 14.53
N GLU A 875 -11.41 -26.66 15.21
CA GLU A 875 -11.94 -28.00 15.53
C GLU A 875 -13.15 -28.40 14.65
N THR A 876 -13.38 -27.67 13.56
CA THR A 876 -14.52 -27.89 12.67
C THR A 876 -14.11 -27.92 11.20
N ILE A 877 -14.84 -28.69 10.40
CA ILE A 877 -14.72 -28.74 8.95
C ILE A 877 -15.99 -28.17 8.34
N TRP A 878 -15.82 -27.14 7.53
CA TRP A 878 -16.89 -26.48 6.81
C TRP A 878 -17.00 -27.09 5.41
N ALA A 879 -18.12 -27.74 5.14
CA ALA A 879 -18.39 -28.44 3.90
C ALA A 879 -19.44 -27.69 3.08
N ALA A 880 -19.07 -27.24 1.88
CA ALA A 880 -19.98 -26.62 0.94
C ALA A 880 -20.65 -27.68 0.06
N CYS A 881 -21.96 -27.89 0.23
CA CYS A 881 -22.74 -28.86 -0.51
C CYS A 881 -24.07 -28.22 -0.96
N GLY A 882 -24.33 -28.22 -2.28
CA GLY A 882 -25.64 -27.82 -2.81
C GLY A 882 -26.08 -26.36 -2.54
N GLY A 883 -25.14 -25.44 -2.31
CA GLY A 883 -25.46 -24.06 -1.93
C GLY A 883 -25.70 -23.85 -0.43
N GLN A 884 -25.49 -24.88 0.38
CA GLN A 884 -25.50 -24.83 1.84
C GLN A 884 -24.08 -25.08 2.38
N ILE A 885 -23.83 -24.60 3.60
CA ILE A 885 -22.60 -24.86 4.35
C ILE A 885 -22.98 -25.73 5.55
N PHE A 886 -22.31 -26.87 5.69
CA PHE A 886 -22.44 -27.77 6.82
C PHE A 886 -21.19 -27.68 7.68
N ILE A 887 -21.36 -27.60 9.00
CA ILE A 887 -20.25 -27.58 9.95
C ILE A 887 -20.12 -28.98 10.53
N ILE A 888 -18.92 -29.55 10.53
CA ILE A 888 -18.66 -30.91 10.98
C ILE A 888 -17.59 -30.86 12.06
N SER A 889 -17.91 -31.35 13.26
CA SER A 889 -16.90 -31.46 14.32
C SER A 889 -15.83 -32.48 13.94
N THR A 890 -14.57 -32.13 14.13
CA THR A 890 -13.44 -33.02 13.85
C THR A 890 -13.21 -34.06 14.93
N VAL A 891 -13.90 -33.94 16.08
CA VAL A 891 -13.80 -34.88 17.20
C VAL A 891 -14.90 -35.93 17.12
N THR A 892 -16.16 -35.51 16.90
CA THR A 892 -17.31 -36.42 16.86
C THR A 892 -17.65 -36.88 15.44
N HIS A 893 -17.13 -36.19 14.42
CA HIS A 893 -17.48 -36.36 13.01
C HIS A 893 -19.01 -36.26 12.79
N SER A 894 -19.72 -35.46 13.59
CA SER A 894 -21.14 -35.17 13.44
C SER A 894 -21.33 -33.81 12.78
N VAL A 895 -22.41 -33.68 12.00
CA VAL A 895 -22.87 -32.40 11.45
C VAL A 895 -23.51 -31.61 12.58
N GLU A 896 -23.08 -30.37 12.76
CA GLU A 896 -23.58 -29.40 13.75
C GLU A 896 -24.63 -28.46 13.16
#